data_AF-A0A9X4AVR5-F1
#
_entry.id   AF-A0A9X4AVR5-F1
#
_cell.length_a   1.000
_cell.length_b   1.000
_cell.length_c   1.000
_cell.angle_alpha   90.00
_cell.angle_beta   90.00
_cell.angle_gamma   90.00
#
_symmetry.space_group_name_H-M   'P 1'
#
loop_
_entity.id
_entity.type
_entity.pdbx_description
1 polymer ?
#
loop_
_entity_poly.entity_id
_entity_poly.type
_entity_poly.pdbx_seq_one_letter_code
_entity_poly.pdbx_strand_id
1 'polypeptide(L)'
;MRSRPSRTSLALVAPSFVLVASGLVACDGAVRPVVSCESLSCTPEPWIARLEAPTVQKLDLLLALDNSRSMADKQALLASAVPDLVLRLVNPPCVNAEGVAAQQQPDHPLDPCPAGTFRVTPPVLDIHIGVLSSSIGGHGADSCPDLVPDEKACAGQTNTTNNDKGHLVARLDACGGAAAPTYEDRGFLAWDPAQALSPPGEENLATLGASLRDMVAGVGPIGCEFESQLESVYRFLVDPEPYASISVVNNRATPEGTDTALLQQRKAFLRPDSMLAIVLLSDENDCSIKEYGQFYYVGMGKTPDGTDVRVPRARKECAIDPNDPCCKSCGQDPGSCPEEAECIGPNGGPALLTPEEDDKNLRCWDQKRRFGIDFLYPVDRYVQAFSSYEIQNRAGELVPNPIFADLDPNDDVWQSREPRDVFFAGIVGVPWQDVARDPTDLGKGLKSADELEAPIDAAGTTTWDVILGDPTKYVRPLDPLMIESVAKRAGTNPITGDVLVDANAPTKNPINGHERTIAGDDLQYACIFPLPEGQARDCTDETLPGCDCKATDNDNPLCAPNAMNGGAPTLQVRAKAYPSLRQLAVMKGLGEQAVVASVCPASIEDTGGSGAGYRPAVDALHARMARAFEDTCLPRSLETDPEGGLPCVVIEARHVDEAACACDPSEGRVEIPPKHTPLVNLVMSDPQAASEQWNCLCMVNQAEEGAARTACQEDVSDPPLANGNPVHGWCYVDATASPPLGNPELVSTCPENQKRRIRIPGSAGLGSPGRMFLSCSAN
;
A
#
# COMPACT_ATOMS: atom_id res chain seq x y z
N MET A 1 -72.54 -27.86 -42.89
CA MET A 1 -71.31 -28.52 -42.42
C MET A 1 -70.71 -27.60 -41.36
N ARG A 2 -70.93 -27.81 -40.04
CA ARG A 2 -70.12 -28.61 -39.07
C ARG A 2 -68.60 -28.39 -39.29
N SER A 3 -67.74 -28.01 -38.33
CA SER A 3 -67.79 -27.97 -36.86
C SER A 3 -66.55 -27.24 -36.27
N ARG A 4 -66.58 -27.05 -34.95
CA ARG A 4 -65.73 -26.33 -33.95
C ARG A 4 -64.30 -26.94 -33.65
N PRO A 5 -63.48 -26.36 -32.71
CA PRO A 5 -62.00 -26.22 -32.73
C PRO A 5 -61.18 -27.05 -31.68
N SER A 6 -59.82 -26.90 -31.65
CA SER A 6 -58.86 -27.22 -30.54
C SER A 6 -57.45 -26.68 -30.88
N ARG A 7 -56.82 -25.69 -30.20
CA ARG A 7 -56.03 -25.61 -28.93
C ARG A 7 -54.70 -26.40 -28.86
N THR A 8 -53.60 -25.63 -28.71
CA THR A 8 -52.37 -25.73 -27.84
C THR A 8 -51.19 -25.09 -28.60
N SER A 9 -50.20 -24.35 -28.08
CA SER A 9 -49.90 -23.66 -26.82
C SER A 9 -48.73 -22.70 -27.14
N LEU A 10 -48.87 -21.38 -26.91
CA LEU A 10 -47.77 -20.41 -27.04
C LEU A 10 -47.03 -20.29 -25.70
N ALA A 11 -45.72 -20.48 -25.69
CA ALA A 11 -44.85 -20.01 -24.62
C ALA A 11 -44.16 -18.71 -25.08
N LEU A 12 -44.69 -17.57 -24.63
CA LEU A 12 -43.99 -16.30 -24.61
C LEU A 12 -43.06 -16.30 -23.39
N VAL A 13 -41.76 -16.21 -23.61
CA VAL A 13 -40.80 -15.76 -22.59
C VAL A 13 -40.71 -14.25 -22.75
N ALA A 14 -41.28 -13.52 -21.79
CA ALA A 14 -41.13 -12.08 -21.67
C ALA A 14 -39.70 -11.75 -21.20
N PRO A 15 -39.04 -10.72 -21.75
CA PRO A 15 -37.84 -10.17 -21.13
C PRO A 15 -38.28 -9.37 -19.91
N SER A 16 -37.95 -9.88 -18.72
CA SER A 16 -38.06 -9.11 -17.48
C SER A 16 -37.04 -7.97 -17.53
N PHE A 17 -37.53 -6.77 -17.83
CA PHE A 17 -36.83 -5.52 -17.54
C PHE A 17 -36.65 -5.42 -16.01
N VAL A 18 -35.44 -5.68 -15.54
CA VAL A 18 -35.01 -5.25 -14.20
C VAL A 18 -34.65 -3.77 -14.33
N LEU A 19 -35.57 -2.91 -13.91
CA LEU A 19 -35.29 -1.52 -13.55
C LEU A 19 -34.23 -1.54 -12.43
N VAL A 20 -32.97 -1.27 -12.79
CA VAL A 20 -31.97 -0.85 -11.81
C VAL A 20 -32.33 0.58 -11.43
N ALA A 21 -33.12 0.71 -10.37
CA ALA A 21 -33.29 1.99 -9.70
C ALA A 21 -31.92 2.37 -9.12
N SER A 22 -31.35 3.46 -9.63
CA SER A 22 -30.22 4.15 -9.04
C SER A 22 -30.63 4.68 -7.67
N GLY A 23 -30.59 3.80 -6.67
CA GLY A 23 -30.71 4.18 -5.28
C GLY A 23 -29.45 4.93 -4.89
N LEU A 24 -29.59 6.23 -4.61
CA LEU A 24 -28.74 6.94 -3.67
C LEU A 24 -28.74 6.12 -2.37
N VAL A 25 -27.75 5.24 -2.21
CA VAL A 25 -27.37 4.72 -0.91
C VAL A 25 -26.69 5.89 -0.22
N ALA A 26 -27.47 6.66 0.52
CA ALA A 26 -26.91 7.37 1.66
C ALA A 26 -26.23 6.30 2.52
N CYS A 27 -24.90 6.37 2.62
CA CYS A 27 -24.12 5.59 3.56
C CYS A 27 -24.52 6.02 4.99
N ASP A 28 -25.65 5.51 5.46
CA ASP A 28 -26.06 5.56 6.87
C ASP A 28 -25.92 4.16 7.46
N GLY A 29 -24.73 3.62 7.25
CA GLY A 29 -24.21 2.40 7.85
C GLY A 29 -22.86 2.73 8.49
N ALA A 30 -22.82 3.80 9.28
CA ALA A 30 -21.72 4.02 10.20
C ALA A 30 -21.71 2.85 11.19
N VAL A 31 -20.98 1.79 10.85
CA VAL A 31 -20.35 0.96 11.87
C VAL A 31 -19.52 1.95 12.68
N ARG A 32 -19.94 2.20 13.92
CA ARG A 32 -19.15 3.04 14.82
C ARG A 32 -17.77 2.38 14.88
N PRO A 33 -16.68 3.08 14.54
CA PRO A 33 -15.36 2.59 14.91
C PRO A 33 -15.39 2.30 16.41
N VAL A 34 -14.69 1.26 16.86
CA VAL A 34 -14.32 1.14 18.27
C VAL A 34 -13.63 2.46 18.62
N VAL A 35 -14.35 3.32 19.35
CA VAL A 35 -13.94 4.70 19.56
C VAL A 35 -12.69 4.69 20.43
N SER A 36 -11.56 5.18 19.91
CA SER A 36 -10.52 5.75 20.77
C SER A 36 -11.14 6.98 21.44
N CYS A 37 -11.66 6.83 22.66
CA CYS A 37 -12.23 7.93 23.43
C CYS A 37 -11.08 8.86 23.88
N GLU A 38 -10.64 9.78 23.02
CA GLU A 38 -9.66 10.82 23.36
C GLU A 38 -10.30 12.07 24.01
N SER A 39 -11.63 12.11 24.23
CA SER A 39 -12.29 13.27 24.86
C SER A 39 -13.18 12.93 26.07
N LEU A 40 -13.20 13.85 27.03
CA LEU A 40 -13.83 13.82 28.37
C LEU A 40 -15.38 13.69 28.40
N SER A 41 -16.02 13.22 27.33
CA SER A 41 -17.49 13.18 27.22
C SER A 41 -18.02 11.88 26.59
N CYS A 42 -17.61 10.72 27.09
CA CYS A 42 -18.19 9.44 26.67
C CYS A 42 -19.45 9.11 27.51
N THR A 43 -20.53 8.70 26.84
CA THR A 43 -21.82 8.29 27.43
C THR A 43 -21.71 6.98 28.22
N PRO A 44 -22.59 6.73 29.22
CA PRO A 44 -22.53 5.56 30.09
C PRO A 44 -23.15 4.30 29.44
N GLU A 45 -22.53 3.80 28.38
CA GLU A 45 -22.74 2.43 27.88
C GLU A 45 -21.44 1.62 28.09
N PRO A 46 -21.52 0.30 28.34
CA PRO A 46 -20.33 -0.54 28.36
C PRO A 46 -19.64 -0.44 26.99
N TRP A 47 -18.43 0.09 26.97
CA TRP A 47 -17.59 0.07 25.77
C TRP A 47 -16.96 -1.32 25.67
N ILE A 48 -16.79 -1.80 24.44
CA ILE A 48 -15.97 -2.97 24.13
C ILE A 48 -14.70 -2.47 23.46
N ALA A 49 -13.55 -2.97 23.89
CA ALA A 49 -12.31 -2.88 23.15
C ALA A 49 -11.80 -4.28 22.86
N ARG A 50 -11.23 -4.47 21.67
CA ARG A 50 -10.45 -5.67 21.37
C ARG A 50 -9.19 -5.64 22.24
N LEU A 51 -8.86 -6.77 22.87
CA LEU A 51 -7.58 -6.96 23.53
C LEU A 51 -6.62 -7.53 22.50
N GLU A 52 -5.49 -6.86 22.38
CA GLU A 52 -4.56 -7.06 21.28
C GLU A 52 -3.39 -7.87 21.78
N ALA A 53 -3.00 -8.88 21.01
CA ALA A 53 -1.80 -9.64 21.30
C ALA A 53 -0.58 -8.72 21.32
N PRO A 54 0.46 -9.06 22.11
CA PRO A 54 1.73 -8.35 22.04
C PRO A 54 2.13 -8.18 20.59
N THR A 55 2.49 -6.93 20.31
CA THR A 55 3.15 -6.42 19.12
C THR A 55 3.69 -7.53 18.25
N VAL A 56 3.12 -7.63 17.07
CA VAL A 56 3.53 -8.60 16.08
C VAL A 56 5.05 -8.48 15.86
N GLN A 57 5.81 -9.50 16.29
CA GLN A 57 7.28 -9.55 16.16
C GLN A 57 7.75 -9.87 14.72
N LYS A 58 6.79 -10.03 13.81
CA LYS A 58 6.96 -10.49 12.43
C LYS A 58 6.59 -9.39 11.45
N LEU A 59 7.34 -9.23 10.38
CA LEU A 59 7.05 -8.27 9.32
C LEU A 59 7.05 -8.94 7.96
N ASP A 60 6.00 -8.77 7.18
CA ASP A 60 6.01 -9.05 5.75
C ASP A 60 6.23 -7.71 5.02
N LEU A 61 7.41 -7.53 4.45
CA LEU A 61 7.80 -6.33 3.70
C LEU A 61 7.72 -6.61 2.19
N LEU A 62 6.91 -5.85 1.48
CA LEU A 62 6.77 -5.93 0.03
C LEU A 62 7.30 -4.65 -0.63
N LEU A 63 8.34 -4.76 -1.44
CA LEU A 63 8.82 -3.66 -2.28
C LEU A 63 8.16 -3.76 -3.66
N ALA A 64 7.28 -2.82 -3.99
CA ALA A 64 6.67 -2.73 -5.31
C ALA A 64 7.41 -1.68 -6.13
N LEU A 65 8.14 -2.11 -7.15
CA LEU A 65 9.04 -1.26 -7.91
C LEU A 65 8.51 -1.04 -9.31
N ASP A 66 8.29 0.22 -9.64
CA ASP A 66 8.08 0.60 -11.01
C ASP A 66 9.32 0.26 -11.85
N ASN A 67 9.12 -0.48 -12.94
CA ASN A 67 10.17 -0.92 -13.84
C ASN A 67 10.11 -0.23 -15.21
N SER A 68 9.46 0.93 -15.29
CA SER A 68 9.49 1.79 -16.48
C SER A 68 10.89 2.31 -16.81
N ARG A 69 11.06 2.79 -18.05
CA ARG A 69 12.38 3.17 -18.60
C ARG A 69 13.02 4.36 -17.89
N SER A 70 12.25 5.17 -17.15
CA SER A 70 12.74 6.32 -16.38
C SER A 70 13.23 5.95 -14.97
N MET A 71 13.04 4.71 -14.53
CA MET A 71 13.22 4.32 -13.13
C MET A 71 14.64 4.00 -12.68
N ALA A 72 15.60 3.89 -13.61
CA ALA A 72 16.97 3.46 -13.34
C ALA A 72 17.62 4.20 -12.15
N ASP A 73 17.56 5.54 -12.16
CA ASP A 73 18.22 6.38 -11.15
C ASP A 73 17.53 6.26 -9.77
N LYS A 74 16.21 6.05 -9.78
CA LYS A 74 15.39 5.96 -8.56
C LYS A 74 15.55 4.60 -7.90
N GLN A 75 15.58 3.53 -8.70
CA GLN A 75 15.89 2.19 -8.22
C GLN A 75 17.31 2.12 -7.67
N ALA A 76 18.30 2.78 -8.31
CA ALA A 76 19.66 2.85 -7.78
C ALA A 76 19.75 3.56 -6.43
N LEU A 77 19.04 4.69 -6.26
CA LEU A 77 18.93 5.39 -4.97
C LEU A 77 18.22 4.53 -3.91
N LEU A 78 17.16 3.81 -4.28
CA LEU A 78 16.51 2.88 -3.36
C LEU A 78 17.48 1.75 -2.98
N ALA A 79 18.18 1.16 -3.94
CA ALA A 79 19.14 0.08 -3.71
C ALA A 79 20.27 0.50 -2.76
N SER A 80 20.72 1.77 -2.79
CA SER A 80 21.70 2.28 -1.82
C SER A 80 21.09 2.52 -0.43
N ALA A 81 19.82 2.92 -0.35
CA ALA A 81 19.11 3.18 0.90
C ALA A 81 18.51 1.93 1.57
N VAL A 82 18.28 0.86 0.81
CA VAL A 82 17.61 -0.37 1.26
C VAL A 82 18.35 -1.08 2.40
N PRO A 83 19.69 -1.21 2.38
CA PRO A 83 20.42 -1.72 3.53
C PRO A 83 20.16 -0.90 4.79
N ASP A 84 20.09 0.42 4.70
CA ASP A 84 19.75 1.29 5.85
C ASP A 84 18.28 1.11 6.30
N LEU A 85 17.35 0.93 5.35
CA LEU A 85 15.93 0.63 5.62
C LEU A 85 15.78 -0.63 6.45
N VAL A 86 16.37 -1.73 6.00
CA VAL A 86 16.30 -3.00 6.72
C VAL A 86 17.09 -2.90 8.03
N LEU A 87 18.28 -2.28 8.04
CA LEU A 87 19.12 -2.16 9.23
C LEU A 87 18.43 -1.42 10.37
N ARG A 88 17.67 -0.36 10.09
CA ARG A 88 16.94 0.38 11.14
C ARG A 88 15.78 -0.41 11.75
N LEU A 89 15.19 -1.34 11.00
CA LEU A 89 14.12 -2.22 11.48
C LEU A 89 14.69 -3.40 12.27
N VAL A 90 15.72 -4.04 11.71
CA VAL A 90 16.28 -5.26 12.29
C VAL A 90 17.25 -4.98 13.41
N ASN A 91 18.02 -3.89 13.36
CA ASN A 91 19.03 -3.53 14.36
C ASN A 91 18.92 -2.02 14.75
N PRO A 92 17.82 -1.58 15.41
CA PRO A 92 17.60 -0.18 15.76
C PRO A 92 18.72 0.39 16.66
N PRO A 93 19.08 1.68 16.55
CA PRO A 93 20.18 2.23 17.35
C PRO A 93 19.89 2.20 18.86
N CYS A 94 20.92 1.96 19.66
CA CYS A 94 20.93 2.18 21.09
C CYS A 94 21.09 3.67 21.40
N VAL A 95 20.21 4.20 22.25
CA VAL A 95 20.22 5.57 22.77
C VAL A 95 20.20 5.59 24.29
N ASN A 96 20.65 6.68 24.90
CA ASN A 96 20.48 6.91 26.33
C ASN A 96 19.08 7.46 26.67
N ALA A 97 18.83 7.74 27.95
CA ALA A 97 17.54 8.27 28.42
C ALA A 97 17.18 9.64 27.79
N GLU A 98 18.16 10.40 27.32
CA GLU A 98 17.98 11.67 26.63
C GLU A 98 17.82 11.52 25.11
N GLY A 99 17.75 10.29 24.58
CA GLY A 99 17.60 10.01 23.14
C GLY A 99 18.90 10.19 22.33
N VAL A 100 20.05 10.33 22.99
CA VAL A 100 21.35 10.48 22.33
C VAL A 100 21.91 9.10 21.99
N ALA A 101 22.27 8.89 20.73
CA ALA A 101 22.85 7.64 20.25
C ALA A 101 24.14 7.27 21.01
N ALA A 102 24.26 6.00 21.37
CA ALA A 102 25.48 5.44 21.95
C ALA A 102 26.66 5.60 20.98
N GLN A 103 27.86 5.89 21.52
CA GLN A 103 29.08 6.03 20.71
C GLN A 103 29.45 4.74 19.97
N GLN A 104 29.08 3.59 20.52
CA GLN A 104 29.27 2.28 19.91
C GLN A 104 27.90 1.61 19.80
N GLN A 105 27.54 1.22 18.58
CA GLN A 105 26.31 0.48 18.31
C GLN A 105 26.64 -1.01 18.27
N PRO A 106 25.74 -1.89 18.73
CA PRO A 106 25.93 -3.33 18.59
C PRO A 106 25.84 -3.74 17.11
N ASP A 107 26.70 -4.68 16.70
CA ASP A 107 26.79 -5.15 15.31
C ASP A 107 25.61 -6.08 14.97
N HIS A 108 25.08 -6.80 15.96
CA HIS A 108 23.98 -7.75 15.78
C HIS A 108 22.71 -7.31 16.55
N PRO A 109 21.50 -7.60 16.06
CA PRO A 109 20.26 -7.26 16.76
C PRO A 109 20.09 -7.93 18.13
N LEU A 110 20.62 -9.14 18.29
CA LEU A 110 20.58 -9.88 19.56
C LEU A 110 21.67 -9.43 20.55
N ASP A 111 22.60 -8.59 20.12
CA ASP A 111 23.63 -8.08 21.02
C ASP A 111 23.05 -7.02 21.96
N PRO A 112 23.43 -7.04 23.25
CA PRO A 112 22.95 -6.07 24.22
C PRO A 112 23.45 -4.66 23.90
N CYS A 113 22.62 -3.66 24.16
CA CYS A 113 23.06 -2.28 24.12
C CYS A 113 24.17 -2.01 25.14
N PRO A 114 25.08 -1.05 24.87
CA PRO A 114 26.05 -0.59 25.85
C PRO A 114 25.38 -0.17 27.16
N ALA A 115 26.09 -0.34 28.28
CA ALA A 115 25.56 0.00 29.61
C ALA A 115 25.06 1.45 29.67
N GLY A 116 23.83 1.62 30.19
CA GLY A 116 23.17 2.94 30.28
C GLY A 116 22.45 3.38 29.00
N THR A 117 22.35 2.50 28.00
CA THR A 117 21.61 2.74 26.75
C THR A 117 20.64 1.60 26.46
N PHE A 118 19.64 1.86 25.62
CA PHE A 118 18.59 0.94 25.22
C PHE A 118 18.23 1.17 23.75
N ARG A 119 17.71 0.15 23.07
CA ARG A 119 17.27 0.28 21.67
C ARG A 119 16.12 1.28 21.60
N VAL A 120 16.11 2.16 20.60
CA VAL A 120 14.99 3.11 20.38
C VAL A 120 13.65 2.40 20.17
N THR A 121 13.70 1.22 19.54
CA THR A 121 12.58 0.30 19.32
C THR A 121 13.10 -1.14 19.43
N PRO A 122 12.25 -2.13 19.76
CA PRO A 122 12.66 -3.53 19.70
C PRO A 122 13.11 -3.93 18.27
N PRO A 123 14.19 -4.71 18.12
CA PRO A 123 14.59 -5.22 16.81
C PRO A 123 13.53 -6.19 16.27
N VAL A 124 13.21 -6.08 14.98
CA VAL A 124 12.38 -7.08 14.30
C VAL A 124 13.26 -8.25 13.89
N LEU A 125 12.97 -9.42 14.44
CA LEU A 125 13.79 -10.63 14.30
C LEU A 125 13.22 -11.63 13.29
N ASP A 126 12.08 -11.35 12.68
CA ASP A 126 11.43 -12.27 11.74
C ASP A 126 10.77 -11.49 10.59
N ILE A 127 11.44 -11.42 9.44
CA ILE A 127 10.95 -10.64 8.29
C ILE A 127 10.92 -11.47 7.01
N HIS A 128 9.78 -11.50 6.33
CA HIS A 128 9.72 -11.92 4.93
C HIS A 128 9.83 -10.68 4.03
N ILE A 129 10.72 -10.71 3.04
CA ILE A 129 10.94 -9.58 2.13
C ILE A 129 10.74 -10.01 0.68
N GLY A 130 9.66 -9.53 0.07
CA GLY A 130 9.31 -9.77 -1.34
C GLY A 130 9.54 -8.53 -2.19
N VAL A 131 9.80 -8.73 -3.48
CA VAL A 131 9.90 -7.66 -4.47
C VAL A 131 8.93 -7.93 -5.63
N LEU A 132 8.19 -6.92 -6.06
CA LEU A 132 7.33 -6.95 -7.24
C LEU A 132 7.78 -5.89 -8.24
N SER A 133 7.37 -6.07 -9.50
CA SER A 133 7.42 -5.04 -10.52
C SER A 133 6.04 -4.45 -10.83
N SER A 134 5.97 -3.35 -11.57
CA SER A 134 4.73 -2.81 -12.14
C SER A 134 4.24 -3.56 -13.40
N SER A 135 5.03 -4.51 -13.92
CA SER A 135 4.74 -5.25 -15.15
C SER A 135 3.80 -6.43 -14.96
N ILE A 136 2.54 -6.30 -15.39
CA ILE A 136 1.56 -7.43 -15.43
C ILE A 136 1.05 -7.75 -16.85
N GLY A 137 1.79 -7.30 -17.87
CA GLY A 137 1.52 -7.57 -19.29
C GLY A 137 0.55 -6.59 -19.93
N GLY A 138 0.21 -6.82 -21.21
CA GLY A 138 -0.64 -5.91 -22.00
C GLY A 138 -2.15 -5.93 -21.69
N HIS A 139 -2.60 -6.59 -20.62
CA HIS A 139 -4.03 -6.70 -20.27
C HIS A 139 -4.93 -7.26 -21.41
N GLY A 140 -4.37 -8.06 -22.31
CA GLY A 140 -5.03 -8.58 -23.52
C GLY A 140 -4.76 -7.79 -24.80
N ALA A 141 -4.06 -6.65 -24.73
CA ALA A 141 -3.55 -5.93 -25.88
C ALA A 141 -2.28 -6.58 -26.47
N ASP A 142 -1.86 -6.09 -27.65
CA ASP A 142 -0.61 -6.45 -28.32
C ASP A 142 0.62 -5.69 -27.78
N SER A 143 0.41 -4.65 -26.96
CA SER A 143 1.46 -4.00 -26.19
C SER A 143 2.00 -4.92 -25.10
N CYS A 144 3.24 -4.65 -24.66
CA CYS A 144 3.90 -5.40 -23.58
C CYS A 144 3.82 -6.93 -23.75
N PRO A 145 4.29 -7.48 -24.88
CA PRO A 145 4.31 -8.92 -25.06
C PRO A 145 5.20 -9.57 -24.00
N ASP A 146 4.82 -10.75 -23.53
CA ASP A 146 5.56 -11.53 -22.52
C ASP A 146 7.04 -11.70 -22.88
N LEU A 147 7.36 -11.75 -24.19
CA LEU A 147 8.71 -11.90 -24.72
C LEU A 147 8.94 -10.85 -25.80
N VAL A 148 9.98 -10.04 -25.63
CA VAL A 148 10.51 -9.17 -26.69
C VAL A 148 11.81 -9.79 -27.20
N PRO A 149 11.81 -10.42 -28.39
CA PRO A 149 13.05 -10.88 -29.00
C PRO A 149 13.86 -9.67 -29.49
N ASP A 150 15.19 -9.70 -29.29
CA ASP A 150 16.10 -8.65 -29.76
C ASP A 150 15.90 -7.29 -29.06
N GLU A 151 15.78 -7.29 -27.73
CA GLU A 151 15.72 -6.05 -26.94
C GLU A 151 17.08 -5.34 -26.95
N LYS A 152 17.11 -4.11 -27.46
CA LYS A 152 18.34 -3.33 -27.56
C LYS A 152 18.95 -3.03 -26.19
N ALA A 153 18.12 -2.75 -25.19
CA ALA A 153 18.59 -2.56 -23.81
C ALA A 153 19.25 -3.82 -23.24
N CYS A 154 18.92 -5.00 -23.79
CA CYS A 154 19.52 -6.29 -23.48
C CYS A 154 20.58 -6.73 -24.49
N ALA A 155 21.20 -5.80 -25.21
CA ALA A 155 22.22 -6.09 -26.23
C ALA A 155 21.75 -7.14 -27.27
N GLY A 156 20.47 -7.10 -27.64
CA GLY A 156 19.83 -8.01 -28.58
C GLY A 156 19.40 -9.36 -28.00
N GLN A 157 19.44 -9.52 -26.67
CA GLN A 157 18.88 -10.67 -25.98
C GLN A 157 17.36 -10.54 -25.79
N THR A 158 16.71 -11.65 -25.42
CA THR A 158 15.28 -11.67 -25.13
C THR A 158 15.00 -10.95 -23.81
N ASN A 159 14.06 -10.01 -23.82
CA ASN A 159 13.50 -9.41 -22.62
C ASN A 159 12.20 -10.15 -22.22
N THR A 160 12.06 -10.47 -20.93
CA THR A 160 10.90 -11.15 -20.35
C THR A 160 10.20 -10.34 -19.25
N THR A 161 10.61 -9.09 -19.00
CA THR A 161 10.15 -8.28 -17.87
C THR A 161 8.89 -7.48 -18.15
N ASN A 162 8.26 -7.64 -19.31
CA ASN A 162 6.99 -6.99 -19.65
C ASN A 162 5.79 -7.59 -18.92
N ASN A 163 5.91 -8.82 -18.42
CA ASN A 163 4.82 -9.51 -17.74
C ASN A 163 5.35 -10.44 -16.64
N ASP A 164 5.52 -9.90 -15.44
CA ASP A 164 5.85 -10.66 -14.24
C ASP A 164 4.61 -11.24 -13.56
N LYS A 165 3.41 -10.99 -14.09
CA LYS A 165 2.13 -11.56 -13.63
C LYS A 165 1.82 -11.30 -12.16
N GLY A 166 2.44 -10.29 -11.53
CA GLY A 166 2.34 -10.05 -10.09
C GLY A 166 2.98 -11.15 -9.24
N HIS A 167 3.92 -11.94 -9.79
CA HIS A 167 4.75 -12.87 -9.01
C HIS A 167 5.91 -12.12 -8.37
N LEU A 168 6.38 -12.59 -7.22
CA LEU A 168 7.61 -12.07 -6.63
C LEU A 168 8.79 -12.28 -7.56
N VAL A 169 9.61 -11.24 -7.65
CA VAL A 169 10.78 -11.15 -8.51
C VAL A 169 12.03 -11.29 -7.67
N ALA A 170 12.86 -12.27 -8.02
CA ALA A 170 14.17 -12.48 -7.41
C ALA A 170 15.33 -12.38 -8.40
N ARG A 171 15.07 -11.92 -9.64
CA ARG A 171 16.12 -11.84 -10.66
C ARG A 171 17.20 -10.81 -10.27
N LEU A 172 18.43 -11.05 -10.70
CA LEU A 172 19.59 -10.19 -10.43
C LEU A 172 19.84 -9.16 -11.53
N ASP A 173 19.26 -9.38 -12.71
CA ASP A 173 19.39 -8.53 -13.88
C ASP A 173 18.15 -8.71 -14.77
N ALA A 174 17.65 -7.63 -15.35
CA ALA A 174 16.43 -7.66 -16.16
C ALA A 174 16.61 -8.38 -17.52
N CYS A 175 17.84 -8.44 -18.02
CA CYS A 175 18.21 -9.13 -19.25
C CYS A 175 18.83 -10.52 -18.98
N GLY A 176 19.14 -10.81 -17.71
CA GLY A 176 19.75 -12.03 -17.25
C GLY A 176 18.74 -13.11 -16.89
N GLY A 177 19.22 -14.36 -16.85
CA GLY A 177 18.43 -15.51 -16.35
C GLY A 177 18.75 -15.90 -14.91
N ALA A 178 19.58 -15.13 -14.20
CA ALA A 178 20.02 -15.45 -12.86
C ALA A 178 19.10 -14.83 -11.80
N ALA A 179 18.94 -15.53 -10.68
CA ALA A 179 18.16 -15.08 -9.54
C ALA A 179 18.98 -15.14 -8.25
N ALA A 180 18.65 -14.25 -7.30
CA ALA A 180 19.13 -14.29 -5.94
C ALA A 180 18.68 -15.60 -5.26
N PRO A 181 19.51 -16.18 -4.37
CA PRO A 181 19.03 -17.22 -3.46
C PRO A 181 17.87 -16.68 -2.63
N THR A 182 16.74 -17.38 -2.63
CA THR A 182 15.56 -17.00 -1.84
C THR A 182 15.22 -18.10 -0.85
N TYR A 183 14.45 -17.74 0.17
CA TYR A 183 14.06 -18.67 1.23
C TYR A 183 13.27 -19.83 0.62
N GLU A 184 13.84 -21.04 0.70
CA GLU A 184 13.31 -22.26 0.07
C GLU A 184 12.96 -22.12 -1.43
N ASP A 185 13.69 -21.28 -2.17
CA ASP A 185 13.42 -20.96 -3.58
C ASP A 185 12.00 -20.40 -3.83
N ARG A 186 11.38 -19.75 -2.83
CA ARG A 186 9.99 -19.25 -2.89
C ARG A 186 9.88 -17.81 -3.42
N GLY A 187 10.98 -17.15 -3.77
CA GLY A 187 10.97 -15.82 -4.37
C GLY A 187 11.01 -14.63 -3.38
N PHE A 188 11.12 -14.88 -2.08
CA PHE A 188 11.33 -13.86 -1.05
C PHE A 188 12.53 -14.18 -0.15
N LEU A 189 13.07 -13.17 0.53
CA LEU A 189 14.12 -13.34 1.55
C LEU A 189 13.46 -13.54 2.93
N ALA A 190 14.06 -14.35 3.80
CA ALA A 190 13.62 -14.51 5.18
C ALA A 190 14.74 -14.08 6.12
N TRP A 191 14.54 -13.01 6.88
CA TRP A 191 15.43 -12.56 7.95
C TRP A 191 15.15 -13.34 9.22
N ASP A 192 16.14 -14.05 9.72
CA ASP A 192 16.03 -14.94 10.88
C ASP A 192 17.34 -15.00 11.69
N PRO A 193 17.75 -13.88 12.32
CA PRO A 193 18.98 -13.79 13.12
C PRO A 193 18.93 -14.67 14.38
N ALA A 194 17.74 -15.09 14.80
CA ALA A 194 17.56 -16.01 15.92
C ALA A 194 17.58 -17.49 15.48
N GLN A 195 17.59 -17.76 14.17
CA GLN A 195 17.52 -19.09 13.59
C GLN A 195 16.31 -19.89 14.11
N ALA A 196 15.17 -19.20 14.24
CA ALA A 196 13.92 -19.72 14.75
C ALA A 196 13.05 -20.36 13.65
N LEU A 197 13.26 -20.03 12.38
CA LEU A 197 12.55 -20.63 11.26
C LEU A 197 13.03 -22.06 10.99
N SER A 198 12.18 -22.85 10.33
CA SER A 198 12.49 -24.21 9.92
C SER A 198 12.07 -24.42 8.46
N PRO A 199 13.01 -24.48 7.49
CA PRO A 199 14.47 -24.33 7.67
C PRO A 199 14.88 -22.92 8.14
N PRO A 200 16.09 -22.73 8.68
CA PRO A 200 16.53 -21.40 9.12
C PRO A 200 16.66 -20.41 7.95
N GLY A 201 16.35 -19.13 8.23
CA GLY A 201 16.54 -18.02 7.30
C GLY A 201 17.95 -17.42 7.32
N GLU A 202 18.09 -16.22 6.76
CA GLU A 202 19.33 -15.45 6.74
C GLU A 202 19.60 -14.80 8.10
N GLU A 203 20.76 -15.09 8.70
CA GLU A 203 21.21 -14.48 9.96
C GLU A 203 22.16 -13.29 9.74
N ASN A 204 22.79 -13.20 8.57
CA ASN A 204 23.80 -12.19 8.29
C ASN A 204 23.20 -10.95 7.63
N LEU A 205 23.23 -9.84 8.36
CA LEU A 205 22.69 -8.56 7.91
C LEU A 205 23.34 -8.04 6.61
N ALA A 206 24.64 -8.25 6.43
CA ALA A 206 25.33 -7.80 5.23
C ALA A 206 24.92 -8.63 4.00
N THR A 207 24.72 -9.94 4.17
CA THR A 207 24.20 -10.81 3.11
C THR A 207 22.76 -10.45 2.78
N LEU A 208 21.89 -10.24 3.77
CA LEU A 208 20.51 -9.81 3.55
C LEU A 208 20.46 -8.50 2.76
N GLY A 209 21.23 -7.49 3.19
CA GLY A 209 21.29 -6.19 2.53
C GLY A 209 21.84 -6.28 1.10
N ALA A 210 22.84 -7.13 0.85
CA ALA A 210 23.37 -7.36 -0.49
C ALA A 210 22.34 -8.04 -1.41
N SER A 211 21.71 -9.12 -0.96
CA SER A 211 20.69 -9.85 -1.72
C SER A 211 19.50 -8.94 -2.08
N LEU A 212 19.03 -8.15 -1.12
CA LEU A 212 17.89 -7.25 -1.36
C LEU A 212 18.26 -6.11 -2.30
N ARG A 213 19.45 -5.51 -2.15
CA ARG A 213 19.97 -4.51 -3.10
C ARG A 213 20.01 -5.08 -4.52
N ASP A 214 20.50 -6.30 -4.68
CA ASP A 214 20.65 -6.94 -5.99
C ASP A 214 19.28 -7.32 -6.58
N MET A 215 18.29 -7.73 -5.77
CA MET A 215 16.90 -7.94 -6.22
C MET A 215 16.24 -6.63 -6.67
N VAL A 216 16.43 -5.53 -5.93
CA VAL A 216 15.92 -4.19 -6.29
C VAL A 216 16.51 -3.73 -7.61
N ALA A 217 17.83 -3.85 -7.79
CA ALA A 217 18.51 -3.51 -9.04
C ALA A 217 18.08 -4.44 -10.19
N GLY A 218 17.84 -5.72 -9.90
CA GLY A 218 17.47 -6.74 -10.88
C GLY A 218 16.05 -6.60 -11.44
N VAL A 219 15.14 -5.90 -10.76
CA VAL A 219 13.84 -5.53 -11.35
C VAL A 219 14.05 -4.81 -12.69
N GLY A 220 15.01 -3.88 -12.72
CA GLY A 220 15.48 -3.14 -13.88
C GLY A 220 14.47 -2.15 -14.48
N PRO A 221 14.89 -1.27 -15.40
CA PRO A 221 14.05 -0.23 -16.02
C PRO A 221 13.65 -0.59 -17.47
N ILE A 222 13.21 -1.82 -17.73
CA ILE A 222 12.86 -2.31 -19.08
C ILE A 222 11.52 -3.07 -19.11
N GLY A 223 10.65 -2.73 -18.18
CA GLY A 223 9.31 -3.27 -18.04
C GLY A 223 8.33 -2.82 -19.11
N CYS A 224 7.07 -3.14 -18.85
CA CYS A 224 5.94 -2.76 -19.68
C CYS A 224 5.69 -1.25 -19.60
N GLU A 225 5.46 -0.61 -20.76
CA GLU A 225 5.11 0.83 -20.91
C GLU A 225 3.65 1.16 -20.47
N PHE A 226 2.98 0.24 -19.79
CA PHE A 226 1.66 0.41 -19.17
C PHE A 226 1.76 -0.11 -17.74
N GLU A 227 2.42 0.69 -16.92
CA GLU A 227 2.82 0.35 -15.57
C GLU A 227 1.59 0.23 -14.66
N SER A 228 1.38 -0.94 -14.07
CA SER A 228 0.24 -1.22 -13.20
C SER A 228 0.68 -1.38 -11.76
N GLN A 229 1.26 -0.31 -11.19
CA GLN A 229 1.85 -0.32 -9.86
C GLN A 229 0.86 -0.77 -8.78
N LEU A 230 -0.38 -0.27 -8.84
CA LEU A 230 -1.41 -0.59 -7.84
C LEU A 230 -2.00 -1.99 -8.07
N GLU A 231 -2.27 -2.36 -9.32
CA GLU A 231 -2.83 -3.68 -9.64
C GLU A 231 -1.82 -4.80 -9.45
N SER A 232 -0.50 -4.58 -9.64
CA SER A 232 0.49 -5.64 -9.37
C SER A 232 0.53 -6.01 -7.89
N VAL A 233 0.47 -5.01 -7.00
CA VAL A 233 0.34 -5.21 -5.55
C VAL A 233 -0.99 -5.87 -5.20
N TYR A 234 -2.11 -5.37 -5.73
CA TYR A 234 -3.43 -5.96 -5.50
C TYR A 234 -3.48 -7.42 -5.94
N ARG A 235 -2.97 -7.72 -7.14
CA ARG A 235 -2.98 -9.05 -7.72
C ARG A 235 -2.19 -10.05 -6.88
N PHE A 236 -1.02 -9.67 -6.38
CA PHE A 236 -0.23 -10.52 -5.51
C PHE A 236 -0.92 -10.72 -4.15
N LEU A 237 -1.22 -9.62 -3.46
CA LEU A 237 -1.64 -9.64 -2.05
C LEU A 237 -3.10 -9.97 -1.83
N VAL A 238 -4.01 -9.44 -2.65
CA VAL A 238 -5.43 -9.29 -2.32
C VAL A 238 -6.36 -10.02 -3.29
N ASP A 239 -6.00 -10.17 -4.56
CA ASP A 239 -6.87 -10.85 -5.54
C ASP A 239 -7.16 -12.30 -5.08
N PRO A 240 -8.42 -12.67 -4.79
CA PRO A 240 -8.75 -14.02 -4.37
C PRO A 240 -8.64 -15.02 -5.52
N GLU A 241 -8.77 -14.55 -6.76
CA GLU A 241 -8.84 -15.38 -7.97
C GLU A 241 -7.97 -14.79 -9.10
N PRO A 242 -6.65 -14.63 -8.89
CA PRO A 242 -5.76 -14.07 -9.90
C PRO A 242 -5.81 -14.92 -11.17
N TYR A 243 -6.03 -14.29 -12.32
CA TYR A 243 -6.19 -15.01 -13.59
C TYR A 243 -4.89 -15.65 -14.08
N ALA A 244 -4.95 -16.81 -14.74
CA ALA A 244 -3.75 -17.41 -15.34
C ALA A 244 -3.37 -16.76 -16.68
N SER A 245 -4.38 -16.35 -17.45
CA SER A 245 -4.23 -15.69 -18.75
C SER A 245 -5.40 -14.75 -19.04
N ILE A 246 -5.26 -13.90 -20.05
CA ILE A 246 -6.35 -13.09 -20.59
C ILE A 246 -6.48 -13.44 -22.07
N SER A 247 -7.69 -13.76 -22.51
CA SER A 247 -8.00 -13.91 -23.93
C SER A 247 -8.89 -12.77 -24.40
N VAL A 248 -8.75 -12.36 -25.66
CA VAL A 248 -9.66 -11.39 -26.29
C VAL A 248 -10.55 -12.14 -27.28
N VAL A 249 -11.82 -12.30 -26.91
CA VAL A 249 -12.82 -12.99 -27.74
C VAL A 249 -13.94 -12.00 -28.06
N ASN A 250 -14.27 -11.84 -29.35
CA ASN A 250 -15.28 -10.88 -29.82
C ASN A 250 -15.05 -9.46 -29.29
N ASN A 251 -13.80 -8.99 -29.33
CA ASN A 251 -13.36 -7.67 -28.82
C ASN A 251 -13.66 -7.45 -27.33
N ARG A 252 -13.61 -8.53 -26.54
CA ARG A 252 -13.74 -8.47 -25.08
C ARG A 252 -12.63 -9.28 -24.43
N ALA A 253 -11.78 -8.60 -23.66
CA ALA A 253 -10.85 -9.23 -22.75
C ALA A 253 -11.64 -10.05 -21.72
N THR A 254 -11.20 -11.28 -21.49
CA THR A 254 -11.79 -12.22 -20.54
C THR A 254 -10.66 -12.87 -19.76
N PRO A 255 -10.57 -12.64 -18.44
CA PRO A 255 -9.64 -13.34 -17.58
C PRO A 255 -10.00 -14.83 -17.51
N GLU A 256 -9.01 -15.71 -17.70
CA GLU A 256 -9.17 -17.16 -17.78
C GLU A 256 -8.29 -17.88 -16.75
N GLY A 257 -8.83 -18.96 -16.18
CA GLY A 257 -8.13 -19.78 -15.19
C GLY A 257 -7.80 -19.04 -13.89
N THR A 258 -6.99 -19.73 -13.07
CA THR A 258 -6.45 -19.23 -11.80
C THR A 258 -4.94 -19.45 -11.79
N ASP A 259 -4.19 -18.43 -11.41
CA ASP A 259 -2.74 -18.47 -11.25
C ASP A 259 -2.37 -19.14 -9.92
N THR A 260 -2.30 -20.47 -9.93
CA THR A 260 -2.01 -21.24 -8.71
C THR A 260 -0.59 -21.02 -8.20
N ALA A 261 0.35 -20.65 -9.07
CA ALA A 261 1.73 -20.36 -8.65
C ALA A 261 1.78 -19.08 -7.81
N LEU A 262 1.07 -18.03 -8.24
CA LEU A 262 0.93 -16.80 -7.45
C LEU A 262 0.27 -17.11 -6.10
N LEU A 263 -0.83 -17.87 -6.08
CA LEU A 263 -1.52 -18.21 -4.83
C LEU A 263 -0.62 -19.00 -3.86
N GLN A 264 0.17 -19.94 -4.36
CA GLN A 264 1.14 -20.68 -3.55
C GLN A 264 2.24 -19.77 -3.00
N GLN A 265 2.75 -18.85 -3.82
CA GLN A 265 3.76 -17.90 -3.41
C GLN A 265 3.22 -16.91 -2.36
N ARG A 266 2.01 -16.38 -2.55
CA ARG A 266 1.32 -15.56 -1.56
C ARG A 266 1.17 -16.31 -0.24
N LYS A 267 0.66 -17.54 -0.27
CA LYS A 267 0.47 -18.36 0.93
C LYS A 267 1.80 -18.57 1.69
N ALA A 268 2.91 -18.75 0.98
CA ALA A 268 4.21 -18.91 1.61
C ALA A 268 4.80 -17.61 2.16
N PHE A 269 4.48 -16.47 1.55
CA PHE A 269 5.00 -15.17 1.92
C PHE A 269 4.20 -14.52 3.05
N LEU A 270 2.87 -14.47 2.94
CA LEU A 270 2.00 -13.79 3.90
C LEU A 270 1.74 -14.65 5.13
N ARG A 271 2.06 -14.09 6.29
CA ARG A 271 1.75 -14.67 7.59
C ARG A 271 0.61 -13.88 8.22
N PRO A 272 -0.45 -14.53 8.71
CA PRO A 272 -1.61 -13.83 9.21
C PRO A 272 -1.35 -13.13 10.55
N ASP A 273 -0.29 -13.52 11.28
CA ASP A 273 0.18 -12.90 12.51
C ASP A 273 1.37 -11.92 12.32
N SER A 274 1.60 -11.41 11.10
CA SER A 274 2.65 -10.42 10.79
C SER A 274 2.09 -9.02 10.51
N MET A 275 2.86 -7.95 10.75
CA MET A 275 2.59 -6.64 10.15
C MET A 275 2.87 -6.74 8.65
N LEU A 276 2.13 -5.98 7.83
CA LEU A 276 2.39 -5.90 6.40
C LEU A 276 2.83 -4.47 6.05
N ALA A 277 4.06 -4.32 5.56
CA ALA A 277 4.54 -3.06 5.03
C ALA A 277 4.73 -3.14 3.52
N ILE A 278 4.10 -2.22 2.80
CA ILE A 278 4.21 -2.10 1.34
C ILE A 278 4.96 -0.82 1.05
N VAL A 279 6.07 -0.91 0.30
CA VAL A 279 6.83 0.26 -0.16
C VAL A 279 6.71 0.31 -1.68
N LEU A 280 5.93 1.26 -2.18
CA LEU A 280 5.79 1.52 -3.61
C LEU A 280 6.77 2.60 -4.06
N LEU A 281 7.56 2.32 -5.08
CA LEU A 281 8.46 3.28 -5.73
C LEU A 281 8.03 3.50 -7.17
N SER A 282 7.65 4.73 -7.55
CA SER A 282 7.28 5.08 -8.93
C SER A 282 7.56 6.54 -9.22
N ASP A 283 7.94 6.86 -10.47
CA ASP A 283 8.11 8.24 -10.91
C ASP A 283 6.97 8.75 -11.81
N GLU A 284 5.88 7.99 -11.93
CA GLU A 284 4.73 8.36 -12.76
C GLU A 284 3.38 7.92 -12.17
N ASN A 285 2.31 8.17 -12.93
CA ASN A 285 0.95 7.89 -12.49
C ASN A 285 0.56 6.45 -12.83
N ASP A 286 -0.25 5.82 -11.98
CA ASP A 286 -0.63 4.42 -12.13
C ASP A 286 -1.51 4.15 -13.37
N CYS A 287 -1.16 3.12 -14.15
CA CYS A 287 -1.90 2.68 -15.33
C CYS A 287 -2.53 1.29 -15.17
N SER A 288 -3.14 1.03 -14.01
CA SER A 288 -3.84 -0.24 -13.73
C SER A 288 -5.10 -0.44 -14.59
N ILE A 289 -4.92 -0.88 -15.83
CA ILE A 289 -5.98 -1.12 -16.84
C ILE A 289 -6.86 -2.30 -16.41
N LYS A 290 -8.18 -2.14 -16.48
CA LYS A 290 -9.14 -3.22 -16.23
C LYS A 290 -8.94 -4.38 -17.21
N GLU A 291 -8.82 -5.61 -16.72
CA GLU A 291 -8.48 -6.78 -17.56
C GLU A 291 -9.70 -7.48 -18.19
N TYR A 292 -10.83 -6.79 -18.30
CA TYR A 292 -12.06 -7.36 -18.82
C TYR A 292 -12.75 -6.45 -19.84
N GLY A 293 -13.65 -7.02 -20.64
CA GLY A 293 -14.46 -6.25 -21.58
C GLY A 293 -13.61 -5.48 -22.59
N GLN A 294 -13.96 -4.22 -22.84
CA GLN A 294 -13.30 -3.41 -23.88
C GLN A 294 -12.01 -2.72 -23.41
N PHE A 295 -11.62 -2.87 -22.13
CA PHE A 295 -10.67 -1.95 -21.54
C PHE A 295 -9.23 -2.13 -22.04
N TYR A 296 -8.86 -3.35 -22.46
CA TYR A 296 -7.60 -3.64 -23.15
C TYR A 296 -7.34 -2.77 -24.40
N TYR A 297 -8.40 -2.19 -25.00
CA TYR A 297 -8.28 -1.38 -26.21
C TYR A 297 -7.36 -0.18 -26.05
N VAL A 298 -7.24 0.38 -24.84
CA VAL A 298 -6.32 1.51 -24.58
C VAL A 298 -4.85 1.10 -24.75
N GLY A 299 -4.52 -0.15 -24.42
CA GLY A 299 -3.18 -0.72 -24.60
C GLY A 299 -2.87 -1.09 -26.07
N MET A 300 -3.87 -1.19 -26.94
CA MET A 300 -3.64 -1.70 -28.29
C MET A 300 -2.74 -0.80 -29.13
N GLY A 301 -1.66 -1.38 -29.63
CA GLY A 301 -0.68 -0.71 -30.46
C GLY A 301 -1.01 -0.79 -31.95
N LYS A 302 -1.33 -1.99 -32.42
CA LYS A 302 -1.58 -2.32 -33.82
C LYS A 302 -2.81 -3.21 -33.95
N THR A 303 -3.50 -3.06 -35.08
CA THR A 303 -4.51 -4.03 -35.52
C THR A 303 -3.82 -5.29 -36.07
N PRO A 304 -4.55 -6.42 -36.23
CA PRO A 304 -3.97 -7.65 -36.80
C PRO A 304 -3.39 -7.49 -38.23
N ASP A 305 -3.85 -6.50 -39.00
CA ASP A 305 -3.32 -6.15 -40.32
C ASP A 305 -2.17 -5.12 -40.27
N GLY A 306 -1.69 -4.76 -39.08
CA GLY A 306 -0.50 -3.94 -38.85
C GLY A 306 -0.73 -2.42 -38.90
N THR A 307 -1.99 -1.96 -38.97
CA THR A 307 -2.33 -0.54 -38.91
C THR A 307 -2.30 -0.02 -37.47
N ASP A 308 -1.95 1.25 -37.26
CA ASP A 308 -1.97 1.84 -35.92
C ASP A 308 -3.39 1.96 -35.37
N VAL A 309 -3.59 1.47 -34.16
CA VAL A 309 -4.85 1.66 -33.43
C VAL A 309 -4.87 3.07 -32.87
N ARG A 310 -5.98 3.78 -33.11
CA ARG A 310 -6.27 5.08 -32.51
C ARG A 310 -7.50 5.02 -31.64
N VAL A 311 -7.42 5.59 -30.44
CA VAL A 311 -8.55 5.62 -29.51
C VAL A 311 -9.64 6.58 -30.05
N PRO A 312 -10.93 6.19 -30.02
CA PRO A 312 -12.01 7.11 -30.38
C PRO A 312 -12.02 8.35 -29.49
N ARG A 313 -12.40 9.49 -30.07
CA ARG A 313 -12.53 10.75 -29.35
C ARG A 313 -13.58 10.67 -28.25
N ALA A 314 -13.43 11.49 -27.22
CA ALA A 314 -14.50 11.79 -26.29
C ALA A 314 -15.56 12.72 -26.93
N ARG A 315 -16.81 12.62 -26.45
CA ARG A 315 -17.85 13.63 -26.70
C ARG A 315 -17.50 14.95 -26.00
N LYS A 316 -18.00 16.08 -26.52
CA LYS A 316 -17.58 17.41 -26.06
C LYS A 316 -17.90 17.69 -24.58
N GLU A 317 -18.92 17.05 -24.03
CA GLU A 317 -19.32 17.19 -22.64
C GLU A 317 -18.17 16.78 -21.70
N CYS A 318 -17.37 15.79 -22.08
CA CYS A 318 -16.20 15.37 -21.29
C CYS A 318 -15.19 16.49 -21.06
N ALA A 319 -15.00 17.39 -22.02
CA ALA A 319 -14.07 18.50 -21.88
C ALA A 319 -14.55 19.55 -20.84
N ILE A 320 -15.86 19.61 -20.60
CA ILE A 320 -16.50 20.54 -19.67
C ILE A 320 -16.59 19.90 -18.28
N ASP A 321 -17.25 18.75 -18.20
CA ASP A 321 -17.44 17.99 -16.97
C ASP A 321 -17.35 16.48 -17.27
N PRO A 322 -16.27 15.80 -16.84
CA PRO A 322 -16.16 14.37 -17.02
C PRO A 322 -17.16 13.53 -16.22
N ASN A 323 -17.86 14.12 -15.25
CA ASN A 323 -18.99 13.49 -14.55
C ASN A 323 -20.32 13.63 -15.31
N ASP A 324 -20.36 14.38 -16.42
CA ASP A 324 -21.58 14.50 -17.23
C ASP A 324 -22.02 13.10 -17.72
N PRO A 325 -23.30 12.71 -17.56
CA PRO A 325 -23.80 11.42 -18.06
C PRO A 325 -23.60 11.21 -19.58
N CYS A 326 -23.41 12.30 -20.31
CA CYS A 326 -23.10 12.36 -21.73
C CYS A 326 -21.60 12.49 -22.05
N CYS A 327 -20.74 12.56 -21.04
CA CYS A 327 -19.32 12.27 -21.22
C CYS A 327 -19.11 10.78 -21.52
N LYS A 328 -19.05 10.47 -22.82
CA LYS A 328 -18.87 9.13 -23.37
C LYS A 328 -17.88 9.15 -24.53
N SER A 329 -17.33 7.98 -24.86
CA SER A 329 -16.55 7.84 -26.08
C SER A 329 -17.45 7.93 -27.31
N CYS A 330 -16.97 8.55 -28.39
CA CYS A 330 -17.59 8.49 -29.71
C CYS A 330 -17.64 7.06 -30.29
N GLY A 331 -16.84 6.14 -29.74
CA GLY A 331 -16.90 4.71 -30.07
C GLY A 331 -18.00 3.93 -29.35
N GLN A 332 -18.76 4.55 -28.43
CA GLN A 332 -19.81 3.90 -27.64
C GLN A 332 -21.21 4.37 -28.07
N ASP A 333 -22.23 3.58 -27.73
CA ASP A 333 -23.63 3.98 -27.90
C ASP A 333 -23.93 5.24 -27.05
N PRO A 334 -24.31 6.37 -27.69
CA PRO A 334 -24.62 7.60 -26.96
C PRO A 334 -25.85 7.44 -26.05
N GLY A 335 -26.74 6.47 -26.30
CA GLY A 335 -27.97 6.27 -25.54
C GLY A 335 -28.91 7.47 -25.69
N SER A 336 -29.28 8.11 -24.59
CA SER A 336 -30.15 9.29 -24.58
C SER A 336 -29.43 10.62 -24.86
N CYS A 337 -28.12 10.59 -25.09
CA CYS A 337 -27.35 11.79 -25.36
C CYS A 337 -27.60 12.32 -26.78
N PRO A 338 -27.53 13.63 -27.01
CA PRO A 338 -27.75 14.21 -28.34
C PRO A 338 -26.82 13.61 -29.40
N GLU A 339 -27.28 13.48 -30.65
CA GLU A 339 -26.37 13.14 -31.75
C GLU A 339 -25.33 14.25 -31.94
N GLU A 340 -24.08 13.85 -32.19
CA GLU A 340 -22.96 14.77 -32.43
C GLU A 340 -22.28 14.43 -33.75
N ALA A 341 -22.23 15.42 -34.65
CA ALA A 341 -21.56 15.26 -35.94
C ALA A 341 -20.05 15.04 -35.76
N GLU A 342 -19.47 15.60 -34.70
CA GLU A 342 -18.07 15.50 -34.32
C GLU A 342 -17.66 14.07 -33.92
N CYS A 343 -18.63 13.21 -33.57
CA CYS A 343 -18.38 11.79 -33.30
C CYS A 343 -18.39 10.91 -34.55
N ILE A 344 -18.66 11.47 -35.74
CA ILE A 344 -18.67 10.75 -37.00
C ILE A 344 -17.38 11.07 -37.77
N GLY A 345 -16.51 10.07 -37.89
CA GLY A 345 -15.27 10.16 -38.65
C GLY A 345 -15.50 10.17 -40.17
N PRO A 346 -14.45 10.43 -40.97
CA PRO A 346 -14.55 10.59 -42.42
C PRO A 346 -15.14 9.38 -43.17
N ASN A 347 -15.03 8.18 -42.58
CA ASN A 347 -15.53 6.93 -43.15
C ASN A 347 -16.96 6.58 -42.70
N GLY A 348 -17.63 7.48 -41.96
CA GLY A 348 -18.94 7.23 -41.35
C GLY A 348 -18.89 6.37 -40.08
N GLY A 349 -17.71 5.94 -39.64
CA GLY A 349 -17.48 5.28 -38.35
C GLY A 349 -17.20 6.28 -37.22
N PRO A 350 -16.80 5.81 -36.02
CA PRO A 350 -16.43 6.69 -34.93
C PRO A 350 -15.31 7.66 -35.30
N ALA A 351 -15.39 8.90 -34.82
CA ALA A 351 -14.28 9.84 -34.90
C ALA A 351 -13.12 9.37 -34.01
N LEU A 352 -11.94 9.20 -34.62
CA LEU A 352 -10.71 8.80 -33.93
C LEU A 352 -9.83 10.01 -33.64
N LEU A 353 -9.00 9.90 -32.61
CA LEU A 353 -7.93 10.85 -32.35
C LEU A 353 -6.86 10.78 -33.47
N THR A 354 -6.22 11.90 -33.75
CA THR A 354 -5.12 11.96 -34.73
C THR A 354 -3.83 11.39 -34.14
N PRO A 355 -2.81 11.09 -34.97
CA PRO A 355 -1.52 10.65 -34.46
C PRO A 355 -0.89 11.58 -33.42
N GLU A 356 -1.11 12.88 -33.56
CA GLU A 356 -0.57 13.92 -32.68
C GLU A 356 -1.35 14.05 -31.35
N GLU A 357 -2.57 13.50 -31.27
CA GLU A 357 -3.42 13.56 -30.08
C GLU A 357 -3.41 12.25 -29.26
N ASP A 358 -2.97 11.15 -29.86
CA ASP A 358 -3.02 9.80 -29.29
C ASP A 358 -1.66 9.10 -29.34
N ASP A 359 -0.65 9.74 -28.73
CA ASP A 359 0.57 9.04 -28.36
C ASP A 359 0.27 7.99 -27.29
N LYS A 360 0.87 6.79 -27.45
CA LYS A 360 0.62 5.63 -26.59
C LYS A 360 1.08 5.88 -25.16
N ASN A 361 2.22 6.56 -25.01
CA ASN A 361 2.82 6.89 -23.71
C ASN A 361 1.88 7.74 -22.85
N LEU A 362 0.99 8.49 -23.48
CA LEU A 362 0.06 9.36 -22.77
C LEU A 362 -1.27 8.68 -22.46
N ARG A 363 -1.55 7.46 -22.89
CA ARG A 363 -2.91 6.90 -22.82
C ARG A 363 -3.42 6.62 -21.40
N CYS A 364 -2.56 6.70 -20.38
CA CYS A 364 -2.95 6.61 -18.97
C CYS A 364 -3.38 7.97 -18.37
N TRP A 365 -3.13 9.07 -19.10
CA TRP A 365 -3.42 10.44 -18.66
C TRP A 365 -4.77 10.97 -19.17
N ASP A 366 -5.55 11.61 -18.26
CA ASP A 366 -6.80 12.35 -18.50
C ASP A 366 -7.82 11.61 -19.39
N GLN A 367 -7.94 10.29 -19.19
CA GLN A 367 -8.64 9.36 -20.08
C GLN A 367 -10.09 9.75 -20.34
N LYS A 368 -10.81 10.23 -19.32
CA LYS A 368 -12.20 10.66 -19.49
C LYS A 368 -12.34 11.84 -20.43
N ARG A 369 -11.48 12.86 -20.34
CA ARG A 369 -11.53 14.02 -21.26
C ARG A 369 -11.07 13.67 -22.65
N ARG A 370 -10.11 12.76 -22.78
CA ARG A 370 -9.52 12.40 -24.07
C ARG A 370 -10.32 11.35 -24.83
N PHE A 371 -10.81 10.34 -24.11
CA PHE A 371 -11.43 9.14 -24.68
C PHE A 371 -12.89 8.94 -24.29
N GLY A 372 -13.40 9.63 -23.26
CA GLY A 372 -14.76 9.45 -22.74
C GLY A 372 -14.98 8.17 -21.95
N ILE A 373 -13.92 7.39 -21.73
CA ILE A 373 -13.89 6.14 -20.97
C ILE A 373 -12.80 6.25 -19.92
N ASP A 374 -13.07 5.70 -18.73
CA ASP A 374 -12.03 5.42 -17.75
C ASP A 374 -11.68 3.93 -17.85
N PHE A 375 -10.51 3.66 -18.41
CA PHE A 375 -9.99 2.33 -18.66
C PHE A 375 -9.37 1.69 -17.42
N LEU A 376 -9.05 2.49 -16.41
CA LEU A 376 -8.33 2.05 -15.22
C LEU A 376 -9.30 1.60 -14.12
N TYR A 377 -8.85 0.73 -13.21
CA TYR A 377 -9.61 0.47 -12.00
C TYR A 377 -9.77 1.73 -11.15
N PRO A 378 -10.93 1.89 -10.46
CA PRO A 378 -11.12 2.99 -9.52
C PRO A 378 -10.17 2.83 -8.33
N VAL A 379 -9.61 3.93 -7.83
CA VAL A 379 -8.66 3.92 -6.72
C VAL A 379 -9.24 3.37 -5.42
N ASP A 380 -10.56 3.48 -5.22
CA ASP A 380 -11.27 2.91 -4.06
C ASP A 380 -11.10 1.40 -3.94
N ARG A 381 -10.85 0.70 -5.07
CA ARG A 381 -10.51 -0.73 -5.07
C ARG A 381 -9.29 -1.00 -4.18
N TYR A 382 -8.26 -0.17 -4.31
CA TYR A 382 -6.99 -0.33 -3.59
C TYR A 382 -7.08 0.17 -2.15
N VAL A 383 -7.92 1.18 -1.88
CA VAL A 383 -8.22 1.56 -0.49
C VAL A 383 -8.90 0.40 0.24
N GLN A 384 -9.96 -0.17 -0.34
CA GLN A 384 -10.67 -1.33 0.22
C GLN A 384 -9.75 -2.55 0.35
N ALA A 385 -8.82 -2.74 -0.58
CA ALA A 385 -7.85 -3.83 -0.55
C ALA A 385 -7.04 -3.87 0.77
N PHE A 386 -6.75 -2.72 1.36
CA PHE A 386 -5.94 -2.59 2.59
C PHE A 386 -6.74 -2.16 3.83
N SER A 387 -8.06 -1.93 3.70
CA SER A 387 -8.90 -1.49 4.81
C SER A 387 -10.08 -2.41 5.13
N SER A 388 -10.47 -3.29 4.19
CA SER A 388 -11.70 -4.10 4.29
C SER A 388 -11.39 -5.59 4.48
N TYR A 389 -12.07 -6.24 5.42
CA TYR A 389 -11.96 -7.69 5.70
C TYR A 389 -12.51 -8.58 4.57
N GLU A 390 -13.30 -8.03 3.67
CA GLU A 390 -13.86 -8.73 2.51
C GLU A 390 -13.63 -7.90 1.24
N ILE A 391 -13.43 -8.60 0.13
CA ILE A 391 -13.28 -8.02 -1.21
C ILE A 391 -14.18 -8.76 -2.22
N GLN A 392 -14.37 -8.20 -3.40
CA GLN A 392 -15.11 -8.87 -4.46
C GLN A 392 -14.22 -9.86 -5.23
N ASN A 393 -14.68 -11.10 -5.37
CA ASN A 393 -14.10 -12.06 -6.32
C ASN A 393 -14.48 -11.70 -7.77
N ARG A 394 -14.03 -12.49 -8.75
CA ARG A 394 -14.31 -12.22 -10.17
C ARG A 394 -15.80 -12.29 -10.52
N ALA A 395 -16.59 -13.06 -9.75
CA ALA A 395 -18.04 -13.16 -9.89
C ALA A 395 -18.80 -11.98 -9.25
N GLY A 396 -18.10 -11.10 -8.52
CA GLY A 396 -18.68 -9.97 -7.78
C GLY A 396 -19.23 -10.34 -6.40
N GLU A 397 -18.94 -11.54 -5.90
CA GLU A 397 -19.32 -12.00 -4.57
C GLU A 397 -18.31 -11.48 -3.55
N LEU A 398 -18.80 -11.08 -2.37
CA LEU A 398 -17.92 -10.74 -1.25
C LEU A 398 -17.31 -12.01 -0.67
N VAL A 399 -15.99 -12.05 -0.59
CA VAL A 399 -15.21 -13.15 -0.02
C VAL A 399 -14.14 -12.59 0.93
N PRO A 400 -13.62 -13.39 1.87
CA PRO A 400 -12.55 -12.94 2.76
C PRO A 400 -11.36 -12.36 2.00
N ASN A 401 -10.87 -11.22 2.46
CA ASN A 401 -9.69 -10.58 1.92
C ASN A 401 -8.43 -11.37 2.34
N PRO A 402 -7.61 -11.88 1.40
CA PRO A 402 -6.46 -12.72 1.71
C PRO A 402 -5.45 -12.11 2.69
N ILE A 403 -5.33 -10.78 2.80
CA ILE A 403 -4.39 -10.17 3.75
C ILE A 403 -4.91 -10.14 5.19
N PHE A 404 -6.21 -10.37 5.41
CA PHE A 404 -6.88 -10.39 6.71
C PHE A 404 -7.52 -11.75 7.03
N ALA A 405 -7.12 -12.78 6.28
CA ALA A 405 -7.58 -14.14 6.47
C ALA A 405 -6.38 -15.05 6.73
N ASP A 406 -6.61 -16.12 7.47
CA ASP A 406 -5.65 -17.21 7.58
C ASP A 406 -5.60 -18.00 6.26
N LEU A 407 -4.43 -17.97 5.61
CA LEU A 407 -4.17 -18.64 4.34
C LEU A 407 -3.68 -20.09 4.52
N ASP A 408 -3.30 -20.49 5.75
CA ASP A 408 -2.93 -21.85 6.10
C ASP A 408 -3.61 -22.37 7.37
N PRO A 409 -4.91 -22.72 7.30
CA PRO A 409 -5.67 -23.18 8.48
C PRO A 409 -5.18 -24.52 9.08
N ASN A 410 -4.10 -25.11 8.56
CA ASN A 410 -3.49 -26.31 9.10
C ASN A 410 -2.26 -26.03 9.97
N ASP A 411 -1.83 -24.77 10.07
CA ASP A 411 -0.75 -24.37 10.95
C ASP A 411 -1.29 -23.96 12.34
N ASP A 412 -0.37 -23.61 13.23
CA ASP A 412 -0.70 -23.16 14.59
C ASP A 412 -0.89 -21.62 14.66
N VAL A 413 -1.20 -20.96 13.53
CA VAL A 413 -1.34 -19.50 13.42
C VAL A 413 -2.78 -19.11 13.12
N TRP A 414 -3.49 -18.81 14.18
CA TRP A 414 -4.94 -18.51 14.17
C TRP A 414 -5.26 -17.02 14.23
N GLN A 415 -4.26 -16.15 14.45
CA GLN A 415 -4.44 -14.71 14.44
C GLN A 415 -4.45 -14.20 13.01
N SER A 416 -5.44 -13.38 12.66
CA SER A 416 -5.43 -12.65 11.39
C SER A 416 -4.91 -11.23 11.56
N ARG A 417 -4.36 -10.68 10.48
CA ARG A 417 -3.92 -9.29 10.46
C ARG A 417 -5.13 -8.36 10.58
N GLU A 418 -4.93 -7.17 11.12
CA GLU A 418 -5.92 -6.10 11.11
C GLU A 418 -5.53 -4.99 10.13
N PRO A 419 -6.48 -4.17 9.63
CA PRO A 419 -6.15 -3.03 8.76
C PRO A 419 -5.06 -2.12 9.32
N ARG A 420 -5.05 -1.86 10.63
CA ARG A 420 -4.03 -1.03 11.28
C ARG A 420 -2.62 -1.63 11.29
N ASP A 421 -2.50 -2.93 11.04
CA ASP A 421 -1.21 -3.62 10.90
C ASP A 421 -0.70 -3.58 9.45
N VAL A 422 -1.44 -2.94 8.53
CA VAL A 422 -1.08 -2.76 7.13
C VAL A 422 -0.65 -1.32 6.88
N PHE A 423 0.60 -1.16 6.47
CA PHE A 423 1.23 0.12 6.17
C PHE A 423 1.57 0.23 4.69
N PHE A 424 1.31 1.40 4.11
CA PHE A 424 1.57 1.67 2.69
C PHE A 424 2.42 2.94 2.54
N ALA A 425 3.70 2.79 2.20
CA ALA A 425 4.58 3.90 1.90
C ALA A 425 4.70 4.10 0.38
N GLY A 426 4.22 5.24 -0.12
CA GLY A 426 4.41 5.64 -1.51
C GLY A 426 5.58 6.63 -1.62
N ILE A 427 6.65 6.21 -2.27
CA ILE A 427 7.74 7.06 -2.76
C ILE A 427 7.41 7.39 -4.22
N VAL A 428 6.65 8.46 -4.42
CA VAL A 428 5.97 8.75 -5.69
C VAL A 428 6.30 10.14 -6.23
N GLY A 429 5.86 10.44 -7.45
CA GLY A 429 6.01 11.74 -8.06
C GLY A 429 5.17 12.82 -7.38
N VAL A 430 5.81 13.56 -6.46
CA VAL A 430 5.31 14.74 -5.75
C VAL A 430 6.51 15.58 -5.30
N PRO A 431 6.49 16.91 -5.30
CA PRO A 431 7.56 17.70 -4.71
C PRO A 431 7.78 17.35 -3.23
N TRP A 432 9.03 17.09 -2.82
CA TRP A 432 9.31 16.75 -1.42
C TRP A 432 8.96 17.89 -0.46
N GLN A 433 9.06 19.13 -0.93
CA GLN A 433 8.73 20.33 -0.16
C GLN A 433 7.26 20.34 0.28
N ASP A 434 6.35 19.81 -0.54
CA ASP A 434 4.93 19.85 -0.26
C ASP A 434 4.53 18.85 0.85
N VAL A 435 5.29 17.77 0.99
CA VAL A 435 5.02 16.68 1.95
C VAL A 435 5.91 16.71 3.19
N ALA A 436 6.92 17.59 3.21
CA ALA A 436 7.78 17.81 4.36
C ALA A 436 7.08 18.65 5.46
N ARG A 437 7.39 18.38 6.73
CA ARG A 437 6.97 19.24 7.85
C ARG A 437 7.60 20.63 7.77
N ASP A 438 8.83 20.70 7.28
CA ASP A 438 9.51 21.95 6.94
C ASP A 438 9.86 21.90 5.44
N PRO A 439 9.25 22.76 4.60
CA PRO A 439 9.47 22.76 3.15
C PRO A 439 10.89 23.17 2.76
N THR A 440 11.73 23.59 3.72
CA THR A 440 13.14 23.95 3.50
C THR A 440 14.13 22.91 4.06
N ASP A 441 13.65 21.97 4.88
CA ASP A 441 14.47 20.96 5.54
C ASP A 441 13.70 19.63 5.72
N LEU A 442 13.84 18.73 4.75
CA LEU A 442 13.25 17.39 4.81
C LEU A 442 13.78 16.56 6.00
N GLY A 443 14.92 16.95 6.59
CA GLY A 443 15.46 16.34 7.80
C GLY A 443 14.56 16.51 9.04
N LYS A 444 13.55 17.39 9.00
CA LYS A 444 12.49 17.52 10.02
C LYS A 444 11.40 16.46 9.93
N GLY A 445 11.44 15.62 8.90
CA GLY A 445 10.50 14.53 8.67
C GLY A 445 9.33 14.91 7.75
N LEU A 446 8.59 13.87 7.38
CA LEU A 446 7.39 13.95 6.56
C LEU A 446 6.17 14.25 7.42
N LYS A 447 5.15 14.90 6.82
CA LYS A 447 3.86 15.13 7.46
C LYS A 447 3.15 13.80 7.79
N SER A 448 2.50 13.70 8.95
CA SER A 448 1.54 12.64 9.28
C SER A 448 0.24 12.79 8.50
N ALA A 449 -0.69 11.84 8.61
CA ALA A 449 -1.99 11.97 7.92
C ALA A 449 -2.76 13.18 8.48
N ASP A 450 -2.79 13.35 9.81
CA ASP A 450 -3.34 14.54 10.46
C ASP A 450 -2.70 15.85 9.95
N GLU A 451 -1.38 15.90 9.79
CA GLU A 451 -0.67 17.10 9.29
C GLU A 451 -0.97 17.37 7.80
N LEU A 452 -1.26 16.33 6.99
CA LEU A 452 -1.66 16.48 5.59
C LEU A 452 -3.09 17.01 5.46
N GLU A 453 -3.99 16.65 6.39
CA GLU A 453 -5.38 17.13 6.46
C GLU A 453 -5.53 18.47 7.17
N ALA A 454 -4.56 18.87 7.99
CA ALA A 454 -4.60 20.15 8.68
C ALA A 454 -4.58 21.34 7.70
N PRO A 455 -5.33 22.42 8.00
CA PRO A 455 -5.23 23.67 7.25
C PRO A 455 -3.80 24.24 7.26
N ILE A 456 -3.26 24.51 6.07
CA ILE A 456 -1.96 25.16 5.88
C ILE A 456 -2.08 26.69 5.74
N ASP A 457 -3.31 27.21 5.60
CA ASP A 457 -3.59 28.64 5.54
C ASP A 457 -4.90 29.04 6.22
N ALA A 458 -5.20 30.35 6.22
CA ALA A 458 -6.40 30.92 6.82
C ALA A 458 -7.69 30.64 6.01
N ALA A 459 -7.58 30.20 4.76
CA ALA A 459 -8.72 29.83 3.91
C ALA A 459 -9.21 28.40 4.17
N GLY A 460 -8.45 27.62 4.94
CA GLY A 460 -8.75 26.22 5.20
C GLY A 460 -8.18 25.27 4.15
N THR A 461 -7.29 25.73 3.28
CA THR A 461 -6.61 24.88 2.29
C THR A 461 -5.74 23.86 3.03
N THR A 462 -5.78 22.61 2.60
CA THR A 462 -5.00 21.51 3.17
C THR A 462 -3.85 21.12 2.25
N THR A 463 -2.91 20.28 2.71
CA THR A 463 -1.85 19.76 1.82
C THR A 463 -2.48 18.92 0.69
N TRP A 464 -3.56 18.18 0.97
CA TRP A 464 -4.27 17.41 -0.05
C TRP A 464 -4.86 18.25 -1.16
N ASP A 465 -5.39 19.44 -0.86
CA ASP A 465 -5.88 20.36 -1.89
C ASP A 465 -4.73 20.83 -2.81
N VAL A 466 -3.52 20.98 -2.24
CA VAL A 466 -2.32 21.39 -2.97
C VAL A 466 -1.80 20.30 -3.89
N ILE A 467 -1.62 19.08 -3.39
CA ILE A 467 -0.93 18.01 -4.14
C ILE A 467 -1.85 17.08 -4.94
N LEU A 468 -3.14 17.03 -4.61
CA LEU A 468 -4.10 16.09 -5.20
C LEU A 468 -5.39 16.75 -5.69
N GLY A 469 -5.89 17.76 -4.99
CA GLY A 469 -7.21 18.33 -5.23
C GLY A 469 -8.33 17.35 -4.85
N ASP A 470 -9.37 17.25 -5.70
CA ASP A 470 -10.47 16.29 -5.53
C ASP A 470 -10.71 15.55 -6.87
N PRO A 471 -10.06 14.40 -7.07
CA PRO A 471 -10.21 13.60 -8.29
C PRO A 471 -11.64 13.15 -8.56
N THR A 472 -12.44 12.89 -7.50
CA THR A 472 -13.85 12.44 -7.65
C THR A 472 -14.75 13.52 -8.25
N LYS A 473 -14.39 14.79 -8.00
CA LYS A 473 -15.03 15.97 -8.57
C LYS A 473 -14.25 16.58 -9.73
N TYR A 474 -13.17 15.94 -10.17
CA TYR A 474 -12.22 16.45 -11.16
C TYR A 474 -11.69 17.86 -10.85
N VAL A 475 -11.57 18.19 -9.56
CA VAL A 475 -10.90 19.40 -9.10
C VAL A 475 -9.40 19.12 -9.14
N ARG A 476 -8.68 19.93 -9.91
CA ARG A 476 -7.23 19.81 -10.06
C ARG A 476 -6.51 20.20 -8.75
N PRO A 477 -5.30 19.67 -8.52
CA PRO A 477 -4.41 20.16 -7.47
C PRO A 477 -4.16 21.68 -7.58
N LEU A 478 -3.98 22.35 -6.44
CA LEU A 478 -3.64 23.78 -6.44
C LEU A 478 -2.18 24.03 -6.81
N ASP A 479 -1.26 23.09 -6.59
CA ASP A 479 0.10 23.20 -7.12
C ASP A 479 0.09 22.92 -8.63
N PRO A 480 0.47 23.91 -9.47
CA PRO A 480 0.61 23.69 -10.90
C PRO A 480 1.59 22.54 -11.24
N LEU A 481 2.60 22.27 -10.42
CA LEU A 481 3.55 21.16 -10.64
C LEU A 481 2.88 19.79 -10.55
N MET A 482 1.76 19.68 -9.83
CA MET A 482 0.99 18.45 -9.69
C MET A 482 -0.10 18.30 -10.75
N ILE A 483 -0.25 19.25 -11.67
CA ILE A 483 -1.16 19.13 -12.81
C ILE A 483 -0.44 18.42 -13.97
N GLU A 484 -0.90 17.23 -14.32
CA GLU A 484 -0.46 16.51 -15.52
C GLU A 484 -0.81 17.32 -16.79
N SER A 485 0.19 17.64 -17.61
CA SER A 485 -0.02 18.42 -18.83
C SER A 485 1.07 18.17 -19.86
N VAL A 486 0.70 18.18 -21.14
CA VAL A 486 1.64 18.28 -22.27
C VAL A 486 2.05 19.73 -22.56
N ALA A 487 1.28 20.70 -22.08
CA ALA A 487 1.53 22.12 -22.28
C ALA A 487 2.36 22.70 -21.14
N LYS A 488 3.11 23.77 -21.43
CA LYS A 488 3.81 24.54 -20.39
C LYS A 488 2.79 25.13 -19.41
N ARG A 489 3.02 24.89 -18.13
CA ARG A 489 2.16 25.36 -17.04
C ARG A 489 2.64 26.72 -16.55
N ALA A 490 1.77 27.41 -15.82
CA ALA A 490 2.08 28.69 -15.21
C ALA A 490 1.47 28.75 -13.81
N GLY A 491 1.99 29.64 -12.97
CA GLY A 491 1.53 29.83 -11.61
C GLY A 491 2.68 29.73 -10.62
N THR A 492 2.33 29.38 -9.38
CA THR A 492 3.25 29.39 -8.24
C THR A 492 2.93 28.20 -7.36
N ASN A 493 3.96 27.48 -6.90
CA ASN A 493 3.78 26.44 -5.89
C ASN A 493 3.23 27.11 -4.60
N PRO A 494 2.06 26.69 -4.08
CA PRO A 494 1.42 27.36 -2.95
C PRO A 494 2.19 27.28 -1.62
N ILE A 495 3.06 26.29 -1.45
CA ILE A 495 3.78 26.03 -0.20
C ILE A 495 5.11 26.78 -0.15
N THR A 496 5.91 26.73 -1.22
CA THR A 496 7.23 27.36 -1.28
C THR A 496 7.18 28.79 -1.82
N GLY A 497 6.14 29.13 -2.58
CA GLY A 497 6.06 30.40 -3.32
C GLY A 497 6.91 30.44 -4.59
N ASP A 498 7.45 29.30 -5.02
CA ASP A 498 8.28 29.23 -6.23
C ASP A 498 7.43 29.34 -7.51
N VAL A 499 7.80 30.27 -8.38
CA VAL A 499 7.09 30.54 -9.63
C VAL A 499 7.51 29.51 -10.70
N LEU A 500 6.54 28.97 -11.43
CA LEU A 500 6.82 28.16 -12.62
C LEU A 500 7.29 29.09 -13.75
N VAL A 501 8.37 28.70 -14.41
CA VAL A 501 9.05 29.52 -15.41
C VAL A 501 9.38 28.71 -16.65
N ASP A 502 9.57 29.38 -17.77
CA ASP A 502 10.06 28.77 -19.02
C ASP A 502 11.60 28.72 -19.06
N ALA A 503 12.15 27.93 -19.98
CA ALA A 503 13.59 27.75 -20.17
C ALA A 503 14.43 29.03 -20.37
N ASN A 504 13.82 30.14 -20.82
CA ASN A 504 14.49 31.42 -21.04
C ASN A 504 14.56 32.30 -19.78
N ALA A 505 13.98 31.86 -18.66
CA ALA A 505 13.98 32.64 -17.43
C ALA A 505 15.40 32.75 -16.82
N PRO A 506 15.75 33.92 -16.25
CA PRO A 506 17.08 34.13 -15.66
C PRO A 506 17.31 33.30 -14.38
N THR A 507 16.23 32.98 -13.67
CA THR A 507 16.24 32.16 -12.46
C THR A 507 15.33 30.96 -12.69
N LYS A 508 15.87 29.76 -12.46
CA LYS A 508 15.14 28.50 -12.59
C LYS A 508 14.29 28.24 -11.35
N ASN A 509 13.18 27.54 -11.52
CA ASN A 509 12.39 27.00 -10.42
C ASN A 509 13.22 25.89 -9.71
N PRO A 510 13.33 25.90 -8.37
CA PRO A 510 14.17 24.93 -7.65
C PRO A 510 13.60 23.51 -7.63
N ILE A 511 12.31 23.32 -7.89
CA ILE A 511 11.61 22.03 -7.84
C ILE A 511 11.70 21.31 -9.19
N ASN A 512 11.29 21.96 -10.28
CA ASN A 512 11.22 21.36 -11.61
C ASN A 512 12.19 21.96 -12.64
N GLY A 513 13.02 22.94 -12.25
CA GLY A 513 13.92 23.67 -13.15
C GLY A 513 13.19 24.70 -14.00
N HIS A 514 12.39 24.25 -14.96
CA HIS A 514 11.51 25.06 -15.79
C HIS A 514 10.60 24.15 -16.63
N GLU A 515 9.49 24.71 -17.12
CA GLU A 515 8.64 24.05 -18.09
C GLU A 515 9.37 23.89 -19.43
N ARG A 516 9.16 22.75 -20.09
CA ARG A 516 9.84 22.39 -21.34
C ARG A 516 8.88 22.27 -22.51
N THR A 517 9.41 22.30 -23.73
CA THR A 517 8.64 22.05 -24.93
C THR A 517 8.51 20.54 -25.13
N ILE A 518 7.28 20.06 -25.33
CA ILE A 518 6.96 18.63 -25.50
C ILE A 518 6.28 18.44 -26.86
N ALA A 519 6.59 17.34 -27.56
CA ALA A 519 6.06 17.06 -28.89
C ALA A 519 4.64 16.44 -28.87
N GLY A 520 4.01 16.36 -27.69
CA GLY A 520 2.73 15.68 -27.47
C GLY A 520 2.87 14.20 -27.08
N ASP A 521 4.05 13.77 -26.66
CA ASP A 521 4.44 12.39 -26.35
C ASP A 521 4.85 12.16 -24.88
N ASP A 522 4.83 13.22 -24.05
CA ASP A 522 5.31 13.20 -22.66
C ASP A 522 4.57 14.26 -21.80
N LEU A 523 4.78 14.28 -20.48
CA LEU A 523 4.13 15.21 -19.53
C LEU A 523 5.11 16.16 -18.84
N GLN A 524 4.66 17.33 -18.41
CA GLN A 524 5.48 18.24 -17.58
C GLN A 524 5.88 17.57 -16.25
N TYR A 525 7.10 17.83 -15.80
CA TYR A 525 7.65 17.20 -14.59
C TYR A 525 7.05 17.83 -13.32
N ALA A 526 6.73 16.99 -12.33
CA ALA A 526 6.39 17.45 -10.99
C ALA A 526 7.65 17.93 -10.24
N CYS A 527 8.75 17.19 -10.38
CA CYS A 527 10.02 17.50 -9.71
C CYS A 527 11.21 16.88 -10.46
N ILE A 528 12.40 17.41 -10.19
CA ILE A 528 13.67 16.91 -10.75
C ILE A 528 14.78 16.90 -9.69
N PHE A 529 15.72 15.97 -9.80
CA PHE A 529 16.86 15.87 -8.87
C PHE A 529 18.17 15.58 -9.64
N PRO A 530 19.34 16.01 -9.16
CA PRO A 530 20.61 15.76 -9.85
C PRO A 530 20.91 14.26 -9.96
N LEU A 531 21.65 13.86 -10.99
CA LEU A 531 22.26 12.53 -11.03
C LEU A 531 23.53 12.52 -10.15
N PRO A 532 23.90 11.36 -9.55
CA PRO A 532 25.16 11.24 -8.82
C PRO A 532 26.38 11.62 -9.67
N GLU A 533 27.44 12.06 -9.00
CA GLU A 533 28.69 12.43 -9.67
C GLU A 533 29.21 11.27 -10.54
N GLY A 534 29.56 11.58 -11.79
CA GLY A 534 30.03 10.58 -12.76
C GLY A 534 28.93 9.77 -13.44
N GLN A 535 27.66 9.94 -13.09
CA GLN A 535 26.52 9.25 -13.72
C GLN A 535 25.78 10.08 -14.78
N ALA A 536 26.36 11.22 -15.20
CA ALA A 536 25.82 11.98 -16.32
C ALA A 536 25.82 11.13 -17.60
N ARG A 537 24.71 11.14 -18.34
CA ARG A 537 24.52 10.32 -19.55
C ARG A 537 24.69 11.16 -20.81
N ASP A 538 25.58 10.76 -21.71
CA ASP A 538 25.71 11.37 -23.03
C ASP A 538 24.63 10.81 -23.96
N CYS A 539 23.54 11.55 -24.15
CA CYS A 539 22.41 11.09 -24.96
C CYS A 539 22.68 11.09 -26.48
N THR A 540 23.90 11.40 -26.92
CA THR A 540 24.33 11.09 -28.30
C THR A 540 24.64 9.61 -28.51
N ASP A 541 24.85 8.87 -27.41
CA ASP A 541 24.92 7.41 -27.44
C ASP A 541 23.52 6.81 -27.48
N GLU A 542 23.11 6.34 -28.67
CA GLU A 542 21.81 5.70 -28.89
C GLU A 542 21.64 4.36 -28.16
N THR A 543 22.72 3.81 -27.58
CA THR A 543 22.66 2.55 -26.81
C THR A 543 22.22 2.76 -25.37
N LEU A 544 22.25 4.00 -24.86
CA LEU A 544 21.80 4.30 -23.49
C LEU A 544 20.27 4.28 -23.40
N PRO A 545 19.67 3.35 -22.62
CA PRO A 545 18.24 3.36 -22.39
C PRO A 545 17.82 4.59 -21.56
N GLY A 546 16.60 5.09 -21.77
CA GLY A 546 15.99 6.12 -20.91
C GLY A 546 16.62 7.51 -20.97
N CYS A 547 17.42 7.84 -22.00
CA CYS A 547 18.07 9.15 -22.12
C CYS A 547 17.11 10.23 -22.67
N ASP A 548 16.91 11.32 -21.93
CA ASP A 548 15.92 12.36 -22.24
C ASP A 548 16.47 13.54 -23.07
N CYS A 549 17.80 13.61 -23.26
CA CYS A 549 18.48 14.76 -23.86
C CYS A 549 18.95 14.51 -25.32
N LYS A 550 18.15 13.80 -26.12
CA LYS A 550 18.56 13.37 -27.48
C LYS A 550 18.62 14.50 -28.51
N ALA A 551 17.77 15.52 -28.39
CA ALA A 551 17.72 16.62 -29.36
C ALA A 551 18.80 17.67 -29.10
N THR A 552 19.40 18.24 -30.17
CA THR A 552 20.49 19.24 -30.06
C THR A 552 20.00 20.65 -29.70
N ASP A 553 18.71 20.88 -29.73
CA ASP A 553 18.05 22.15 -29.43
C ASP A 553 17.07 22.02 -28.24
N ASN A 554 17.25 20.99 -27.40
CA ASN A 554 16.34 20.75 -26.28
C ASN A 554 16.33 21.90 -25.27
N ASP A 555 15.14 22.22 -24.79
CA ASP A 555 14.88 23.12 -23.66
C ASP A 555 14.48 22.32 -22.41
N ASN A 556 14.96 21.07 -22.29
CA ASN A 556 14.60 20.18 -21.21
C ASN A 556 15.47 20.48 -19.96
N PRO A 557 14.88 20.69 -18.75
CA PRO A 557 15.63 21.05 -17.55
C PRO A 557 16.60 19.96 -17.04
N LEU A 558 16.51 18.74 -17.58
CA LEU A 558 17.43 17.65 -17.27
C LEU A 558 18.78 17.75 -17.98
N CYS A 559 18.85 18.62 -18.98
CA CYS A 559 19.90 18.62 -19.99
C CYS A 559 20.89 19.76 -19.79
N ALA A 560 22.17 19.44 -19.98
CA ALA A 560 23.29 20.37 -19.86
C ALA A 560 24.14 20.37 -21.15
N PRO A 561 24.86 21.47 -21.43
CA PRO A 561 25.80 21.55 -22.55
C PRO A 561 26.80 20.40 -22.53
N ASN A 562 26.86 19.65 -23.64
CA ASN A 562 27.79 18.56 -23.84
C ASN A 562 29.01 19.02 -24.64
N ALA A 563 30.19 18.98 -24.02
CA ALA A 563 31.45 19.34 -24.67
C ALA A 563 31.79 18.44 -25.87
N MET A 564 31.33 17.18 -25.86
CA MET A 564 31.55 16.22 -26.95
C MET A 564 30.70 16.53 -28.20
N ASN A 565 29.65 17.34 -28.04
CA ASN A 565 28.73 17.71 -29.12
C ASN A 565 28.66 19.24 -29.33
N GLY A 566 29.82 19.90 -29.28
CA GLY A 566 29.93 21.33 -29.58
C GLY A 566 29.16 22.25 -28.60
N GLY A 567 28.84 21.77 -27.41
CA GLY A 567 28.07 22.50 -26.40
C GLY A 567 26.55 22.39 -26.55
N ALA A 568 26.04 21.58 -27.48
CA ALA A 568 24.61 21.27 -27.54
C ALA A 568 24.15 20.61 -26.22
N PRO A 569 22.93 20.86 -25.73
CA PRO A 569 22.44 20.35 -24.44
C PRO A 569 22.17 18.83 -24.44
N THR A 570 23.06 17.98 -24.95
CA THR A 570 22.81 16.53 -25.08
C THR A 570 23.35 15.69 -23.93
N LEU A 571 23.77 16.31 -22.82
CA LEU A 571 24.23 15.62 -21.61
C LEU A 571 23.12 15.65 -20.56
N GLN A 572 22.58 14.49 -20.18
CA GLN A 572 21.62 14.39 -19.09
C GLN A 572 22.34 14.39 -17.74
N VAL A 573 21.98 15.33 -16.87
CA VAL A 573 22.61 15.53 -15.55
C VAL A 573 21.62 15.50 -14.39
N ARG A 574 20.32 15.32 -14.70
CA ARG A 574 19.24 15.19 -13.72
C ARG A 574 18.28 14.07 -14.12
N ALA A 575 17.58 13.56 -13.12
CA ALA A 575 16.41 12.71 -13.25
C ALA A 575 15.14 13.49 -12.90
N LYS A 576 13.98 12.88 -13.19
CA LYS A 576 12.65 13.50 -13.13
C LYS A 576 11.61 12.60 -12.50
N ALA A 577 10.47 13.18 -12.15
CA ALA A 577 9.22 12.47 -11.91
C ALA A 577 8.02 13.28 -12.41
N TYR A 578 6.93 12.58 -12.70
CA TYR A 578 5.64 13.10 -13.14
C TYR A 578 4.63 13.08 -11.98
N PRO A 579 3.52 13.83 -12.04
CA PRO A 579 2.52 13.78 -10.97
C PRO A 579 1.90 12.38 -10.79
N SER A 580 2.02 11.79 -9.60
CA SER A 580 1.48 10.45 -9.27
C SER A 580 0.12 10.52 -8.56
N LEU A 581 -0.87 11.14 -9.20
CA LEU A 581 -2.14 11.51 -8.56
C LEU A 581 -2.97 10.31 -8.09
N ARG A 582 -2.94 9.17 -8.80
CA ARG A 582 -3.72 7.99 -8.43
C ARG A 582 -3.18 7.32 -7.17
N GLN A 583 -1.86 7.19 -7.06
CA GLN A 583 -1.21 6.66 -5.85
C GLN A 583 -1.45 7.60 -4.66
N LEU A 584 -1.38 8.92 -4.86
CA LEU A 584 -1.74 9.91 -3.84
C LEU A 584 -3.20 9.79 -3.38
N ALA A 585 -4.13 9.49 -4.29
CA ALA A 585 -5.53 9.27 -3.94
C ALA A 585 -5.73 8.02 -3.06
N VAL A 586 -5.02 6.92 -3.35
CA VAL A 586 -5.01 5.73 -2.49
C VAL A 586 -4.46 6.07 -1.12
N MET A 587 -3.30 6.73 -1.05
CA MET A 587 -2.68 7.12 0.22
C MET A 587 -3.58 8.06 1.05
N LYS A 588 -4.29 9.00 0.42
CA LYS A 588 -5.30 9.83 1.10
C LYS A 588 -6.42 8.98 1.70
N GLY A 589 -6.92 7.99 0.95
CA GLY A 589 -7.99 7.10 1.41
C GLY A 589 -7.56 6.18 2.56
N LEU A 590 -6.27 5.86 2.67
CA LEU A 590 -5.69 5.01 3.71
C LEU A 590 -5.34 5.77 5.01
N GLY A 591 -5.27 7.11 4.98
CA GLY A 591 -5.03 7.93 6.18
C GLY A 591 -3.76 7.52 6.94
N GLU A 592 -3.91 7.19 8.23
CA GLU A 592 -2.79 6.81 9.13
C GLU A 592 -2.06 5.53 8.71
N GLN A 593 -2.62 4.70 7.83
CA GLN A 593 -1.90 3.56 7.24
C GLN A 593 -0.83 4.01 6.21
N ALA A 594 -0.94 5.21 5.62
CA ALA A 594 -0.16 5.60 4.46
C ALA A 594 0.90 6.69 4.67
N VAL A 595 2.16 6.41 4.29
CA VAL A 595 3.25 7.39 4.26
C VAL A 595 3.38 7.97 2.86
N VAL A 596 3.28 9.29 2.73
CA VAL A 596 3.52 10.00 1.47
C VAL A 596 4.95 10.54 1.44
N ALA A 597 5.72 10.10 0.45
CA ALA A 597 7.08 10.56 0.22
C ALA A 597 7.33 10.89 -1.26
N SER A 598 8.31 11.75 -1.50
CA SER A 598 8.74 12.11 -2.85
C SER A 598 9.78 11.14 -3.38
N VAL A 599 9.63 10.75 -4.64
CA VAL A 599 10.65 10.06 -5.43
C VAL A 599 11.78 11.02 -5.89
N CYS A 600 11.59 12.33 -5.79
CA CYS A 600 12.65 13.32 -5.98
C CYS A 600 13.24 13.69 -4.62
N PRO A 601 14.35 13.06 -4.19
CA PRO A 601 14.89 13.31 -2.86
C PRO A 601 15.42 14.74 -2.71
N ALA A 602 15.40 15.26 -1.49
CA ALA A 602 15.98 16.56 -1.17
C ALA A 602 17.51 16.58 -1.38
N SER A 603 18.17 15.44 -1.17
CA SER A 603 19.59 15.23 -1.44
C SER A 603 19.83 13.80 -1.93
N ILE A 604 20.76 13.63 -2.87
CA ILE A 604 21.23 12.34 -3.38
C ILE A 604 22.53 11.87 -2.72
N GLU A 605 23.05 12.62 -1.74
CA GLU A 605 24.30 12.27 -1.08
C GLU A 605 24.11 11.11 -0.10
N ASP A 606 24.86 10.03 -0.28
CA ASP A 606 24.77 8.84 0.59
C ASP A 606 25.24 9.09 2.03
N THR A 607 26.02 10.16 2.28
CA THR A 607 26.62 10.44 3.59
C THR A 607 25.69 11.18 4.57
N GLY A 608 25.02 10.43 5.44
CA GLY A 608 24.78 10.79 6.86
C GLY A 608 23.67 11.81 7.23
N GLY A 609 22.98 12.45 6.29
CA GLY A 609 21.85 13.34 6.60
C GLY A 609 20.53 12.58 6.77
N SER A 610 19.67 13.01 7.70
CA SER A 610 18.30 12.47 7.86
C SER A 610 17.41 12.72 6.63
N GLY A 611 17.72 13.75 5.83
CA GLY A 611 17.02 14.10 4.58
C GLY A 611 17.58 13.46 3.30
N ALA A 612 18.54 12.54 3.40
CA ALA A 612 19.22 11.97 2.23
C ALA A 612 18.43 10.81 1.59
N GLY A 613 18.39 10.78 0.25
CA GLY A 613 17.72 9.75 -0.54
C GLY A 613 16.29 9.55 -0.07
N TYR A 614 15.91 8.28 0.14
CA TYR A 614 14.59 7.90 0.64
C TYR A 614 14.55 7.61 2.16
N ARG A 615 15.60 7.94 2.92
CA ARG A 615 15.63 7.76 4.38
C ARG A 615 14.44 8.42 5.11
N PRO A 616 13.93 9.60 4.72
CA PRO A 616 12.73 10.16 5.34
C PRO A 616 11.47 9.28 5.22
N ALA A 617 11.29 8.60 4.08
CA ALA A 617 10.17 7.69 3.85
C ALA A 617 10.26 6.46 4.74
N VAL A 618 11.47 5.88 4.80
CA VAL A 618 11.85 4.77 5.67
C VAL A 618 11.61 5.11 7.14
N ASP A 619 12.07 6.28 7.57
CA ASP A 619 11.95 6.74 8.96
C ASP A 619 10.50 6.98 9.35
N ALA A 620 9.70 7.55 8.44
CA ALA A 620 8.27 7.74 8.67
C ALA A 620 7.51 6.40 8.74
N LEU A 621 7.84 5.43 7.88
CA LEU A 621 7.26 4.09 7.92
C LEU A 621 7.64 3.37 9.23
N HIS A 622 8.92 3.40 9.61
CA HIS A 622 9.37 2.82 10.88
C HIS A 622 8.68 3.48 12.07
N ALA A 623 8.57 4.81 12.12
CA ALA A 623 7.89 5.50 13.21
C ALA A 623 6.40 5.11 13.34
N ARG A 624 5.72 4.80 12.23
CA ARG A 624 4.33 4.33 12.27
C ARG A 624 4.22 2.90 12.76
N MET A 625 5.08 2.02 12.27
CA MET A 625 5.14 0.64 12.76
C MET A 625 5.48 0.63 14.26
N ALA A 626 6.46 1.44 14.70
CA ALA A 626 6.85 1.63 16.10
C ALA A 626 5.66 1.92 17.03
N ARG A 627 4.72 2.78 16.61
CA ARG A 627 3.51 3.08 17.39
C ARG A 627 2.56 1.88 17.48
N ALA A 628 2.46 1.06 16.43
CA ALA A 628 1.71 -0.21 16.52
C ALA A 628 2.38 -1.20 17.49
N PHE A 629 3.69 -1.07 17.76
CA PHE A 629 4.34 -1.79 18.87
C PHE A 629 3.99 -1.21 20.27
N GLU A 630 3.31 -0.07 20.38
CA GLU A 630 2.96 0.55 21.68
C GLU A 630 1.51 0.23 22.12
N ASP A 631 0.65 -0.24 21.20
CA ASP A 631 -0.81 -0.38 21.39
C ASP A 631 -1.28 -1.51 22.34
N THR A 632 -0.37 -2.35 22.85
CA THR A 632 -0.71 -3.30 23.94
C THR A 632 -0.90 -2.62 25.30
N CYS A 633 -0.64 -1.32 25.36
CA CYS A 633 -0.72 -0.51 26.55
C CYS A 633 -2.05 0.24 26.61
N LEU A 634 -2.71 0.25 27.77
CA LEU A 634 -4.01 0.92 27.88
C LEU A 634 -3.82 2.45 27.97
N PRO A 635 -4.50 3.24 27.12
CA PRO A 635 -4.30 4.70 27.05
C PRO A 635 -4.79 5.43 28.32
N ARG A 636 -5.63 4.78 29.13
CA ARG A 636 -6.16 5.31 30.39
C ARG A 636 -6.16 4.27 31.51
N SER A 637 -6.06 4.74 32.74
CA SER A 637 -6.28 3.90 33.92
C SER A 637 -7.73 3.44 33.99
N LEU A 638 -7.93 2.23 34.49
CA LEU A 638 -9.24 1.64 34.77
C LEU A 638 -9.47 1.61 36.27
N GLU A 639 -10.69 1.90 36.73
CA GLU A 639 -11.03 1.84 38.15
C GLU A 639 -11.03 0.39 38.65
N THR A 640 -10.20 0.11 39.64
CA THR A 640 -10.09 -1.21 40.25
C THR A 640 -10.91 -1.30 41.54
N ASP A 641 -11.27 -2.52 41.91
CA ASP A 641 -11.74 -2.81 43.26
C ASP A 641 -10.59 -2.69 44.30
N PRO A 642 -10.87 -2.69 45.62
CA PRO A 642 -9.85 -2.59 46.66
C PRO A 642 -8.79 -3.71 46.63
N GLU A 643 -9.08 -4.81 45.94
CA GLU A 643 -8.25 -6.00 45.78
C GLU A 643 -7.54 -6.03 44.42
N GLY A 644 -7.54 -4.91 43.67
CA GLY A 644 -6.85 -4.76 42.39
C GLY A 644 -7.48 -5.51 41.22
N GLY A 645 -8.71 -5.99 41.38
CA GLY A 645 -9.55 -6.56 40.33
C GLY A 645 -10.23 -5.48 39.50
N LEU A 646 -10.82 -5.86 38.37
CA LEU A 646 -11.48 -4.95 37.45
C LEU A 646 -12.91 -5.43 37.20
N PRO A 647 -13.92 -4.54 37.26
CA PRO A 647 -15.31 -4.87 36.93
C PRO A 647 -15.51 -4.95 35.41
N CYS A 648 -14.67 -5.74 34.75
CA CYS A 648 -14.69 -5.94 33.31
C CYS A 648 -14.87 -7.42 32.98
N VAL A 649 -15.32 -7.68 31.76
CA VAL A 649 -15.52 -9.01 31.20
C VAL A 649 -14.58 -9.16 30.02
N VAL A 650 -13.87 -10.29 29.95
CA VAL A 650 -13.10 -10.66 28.76
C VAL A 650 -13.84 -11.79 28.05
N ILE A 651 -14.14 -11.62 26.77
CA ILE A 651 -14.71 -12.64 25.90
C ILE A 651 -13.67 -13.03 24.87
N GLU A 652 -13.38 -14.32 24.76
CA GLU A 652 -12.63 -14.92 23.66
C GLU A 652 -13.63 -15.40 22.59
N ALA A 653 -13.40 -15.06 21.32
CA ALA A 653 -14.15 -15.54 20.17
C ALA A 653 -13.22 -16.27 19.19
N ARG A 654 -13.62 -17.45 18.72
CA ARG A 654 -12.79 -18.29 17.84
C ARG A 654 -13.62 -19.13 16.87
N HIS A 655 -12.94 -19.61 15.83
CA HIS A 655 -13.43 -20.70 14.98
C HIS A 655 -13.02 -22.06 15.56
N VAL A 656 -13.89 -23.05 15.45
CA VAL A 656 -13.58 -24.47 15.70
C VAL A 656 -14.12 -25.33 14.56
N ASP A 657 -13.24 -26.12 13.93
CA ASP A 657 -13.58 -27.10 12.91
C ASP A 657 -14.18 -28.35 13.56
N GLU A 658 -15.49 -28.54 13.39
CA GLU A 658 -16.22 -29.79 13.70
C GLU A 658 -16.38 -30.18 15.19
N ALA A 659 -15.82 -29.43 16.15
CA ALA A 659 -16.02 -29.65 17.59
C ALA A 659 -17.16 -28.78 18.18
N ALA A 660 -17.85 -29.28 19.22
CA ALA A 660 -18.73 -28.44 20.02
C ALA A 660 -17.90 -27.37 20.74
N CYS A 661 -18.32 -26.10 20.68
CA CYS A 661 -17.66 -25.02 21.40
C CYS A 661 -17.51 -25.40 22.88
N ALA A 662 -16.27 -25.59 23.34
CA ALA A 662 -15.95 -26.00 24.69
C ALA A 662 -15.04 -24.95 25.34
N CYS A 663 -15.51 -24.36 26.43
CA CYS A 663 -14.71 -23.44 27.24
C CYS A 663 -13.97 -24.25 28.29
N ASP A 664 -12.64 -24.34 28.17
CA ASP A 664 -11.79 -25.13 29.05
C ASP A 664 -11.48 -24.40 30.37
N PRO A 665 -12.04 -24.85 31.51
CA PRO A 665 -11.81 -24.19 32.79
C PRO A 665 -10.38 -24.33 33.28
N SER A 666 -9.62 -25.34 32.81
CA SER A 666 -8.20 -25.49 33.14
C SER A 666 -7.33 -24.40 32.51
N GLU A 667 -7.81 -23.76 31.45
CA GLU A 667 -7.20 -22.61 30.77
C GLU A 667 -7.90 -21.28 31.13
N GLY A 668 -8.68 -21.28 32.23
CA GLY A 668 -9.40 -20.10 32.72
C GLY A 668 -10.58 -19.66 31.86
N ARG A 669 -11.09 -20.52 30.96
CA ARG A 669 -12.23 -20.23 30.08
C ARG A 669 -13.50 -20.89 30.60
N VAL A 670 -14.61 -20.15 30.60
CA VAL A 670 -15.91 -20.65 31.04
C VAL A 670 -17.02 -20.23 30.07
N GLU A 671 -18.15 -20.93 30.13
CA GLU A 671 -19.35 -20.52 29.40
C GLU A 671 -19.78 -19.10 29.79
N ILE A 672 -20.23 -18.33 28.81
CA ILE A 672 -20.63 -16.93 29.02
C ILE A 672 -21.93 -16.89 29.84
N PRO A 673 -21.92 -16.29 31.04
CA PRO A 673 -23.13 -16.18 31.86
C PRO A 673 -24.26 -15.40 31.14
N PRO A 674 -25.55 -15.73 31.37
CA PRO A 674 -26.68 -15.07 30.69
C PRO A 674 -26.72 -13.54 30.82
N LYS A 675 -26.16 -12.99 31.92
CA LYS A 675 -26.04 -11.53 32.12
C LYS A 675 -25.12 -10.85 31.09
N HIS A 676 -24.26 -11.60 30.41
CA HIS A 676 -23.30 -11.11 29.42
C HIS A 676 -23.70 -11.46 27.97
N THR A 677 -24.88 -12.03 27.74
CA THR A 677 -25.40 -12.29 26.38
C THR A 677 -25.42 -11.05 25.46
N PRO A 678 -25.71 -9.82 25.94
CA PRO A 678 -25.60 -8.63 25.08
C PRO A 678 -24.19 -8.40 24.53
N LEU A 679 -23.15 -8.79 25.28
CA LEU A 679 -21.75 -8.69 24.83
C LEU A 679 -21.44 -9.69 23.71
N VAL A 680 -22.07 -10.88 23.72
CA VAL A 680 -21.92 -11.87 22.63
C VAL A 680 -22.41 -11.28 21.31
N ASN A 681 -23.57 -10.63 21.29
CA ASN A 681 -24.10 -10.01 20.07
C ASN A 681 -23.19 -8.87 19.58
N LEU A 682 -22.59 -8.12 20.50
CA LEU A 682 -21.66 -7.04 20.17
C LEU A 682 -20.34 -7.59 19.60
N VAL A 683 -19.79 -8.65 20.20
CA VAL A 683 -18.61 -9.36 19.68
C VAL A 683 -18.90 -9.96 18.30
N MET A 684 -20.06 -10.58 18.10
CA MET A 684 -20.46 -11.13 16.79
C MET A 684 -20.83 -10.07 15.75
N SER A 685 -20.96 -8.80 16.15
CA SER A 685 -21.12 -7.67 15.21
C SER A 685 -19.79 -7.10 14.73
N ASP A 686 -18.68 -7.59 15.27
CA ASP A 686 -17.35 -7.27 14.79
C ASP A 686 -17.19 -7.73 13.33
N PRO A 687 -16.65 -6.90 12.42
CA PRO A 687 -16.43 -7.29 11.03
C PRO A 687 -15.59 -8.58 10.86
N GLN A 688 -14.67 -8.88 11.78
CA GLN A 688 -13.86 -10.11 11.72
C GLN A 688 -14.67 -11.38 12.01
N ALA A 689 -15.81 -11.28 12.70
CA ALA A 689 -16.60 -12.46 13.05
C ALA A 689 -17.04 -13.24 11.81
N ALA A 690 -17.32 -12.53 10.71
CA ALA A 690 -17.66 -13.15 9.43
C ALA A 690 -16.42 -13.70 8.70
N SER A 691 -15.33 -12.93 8.61
CA SER A 691 -14.13 -13.33 7.86
C SER A 691 -13.39 -14.49 8.51
N GLU A 692 -13.27 -14.48 9.84
CA GLU A 692 -12.67 -15.55 10.64
C GLU A 692 -13.69 -16.63 11.05
N GLN A 693 -14.96 -16.49 10.61
CA GLN A 693 -16.02 -17.47 10.79
C GLN A 693 -16.22 -17.91 12.25
N TRP A 694 -16.18 -16.99 13.21
CA TRP A 694 -16.28 -17.33 14.63
C TRP A 694 -17.57 -18.09 14.96
N ASN A 695 -17.42 -19.22 15.64
CA ASN A 695 -18.53 -20.10 16.03
C ASN A 695 -18.44 -20.56 17.50
N CYS A 696 -17.42 -20.13 18.24
CA CYS A 696 -17.23 -20.44 19.65
C CYS A 696 -16.83 -19.20 20.45
N LEU A 697 -17.55 -18.92 21.54
CA LEU A 697 -17.27 -17.80 22.43
C LEU A 697 -17.21 -18.25 23.89
N CYS A 698 -16.15 -17.85 24.58
CA CYS A 698 -15.89 -18.18 25.97
C CYS A 698 -15.58 -16.93 26.79
N MET A 699 -16.04 -16.87 28.04
CA MET A 699 -15.59 -15.84 28.98
C MET A 699 -14.24 -16.27 29.57
N VAL A 700 -13.25 -15.38 29.55
CA VAL A 700 -11.97 -15.57 30.22
C VAL A 700 -12.09 -15.01 31.63
N ASN A 701 -11.90 -15.87 32.64
CA ASN A 701 -11.98 -15.47 34.04
C ASN A 701 -10.84 -14.52 34.39
N GLN A 702 -11.12 -13.54 35.24
CA GLN A 702 -10.06 -12.79 35.90
C GLN A 702 -9.34 -13.73 36.89
N ALA A 703 -8.02 -13.60 37.00
CA ALA A 703 -7.22 -14.35 37.96
C ALA A 703 -7.81 -14.22 39.38
N GLU A 704 -7.95 -15.36 40.06
CA GLU A 704 -8.62 -15.43 41.36
C GLU A 704 -7.97 -14.49 42.37
N GLU A 705 -8.81 -13.84 43.18
CA GLU A 705 -8.39 -12.94 44.23
C GLU A 705 -7.41 -13.63 45.20
N GLY A 706 -6.34 -12.91 45.57
CA GLY A 706 -5.26 -13.43 46.42
C GLY A 706 -4.03 -13.86 45.61
N ALA A 707 -3.47 -15.03 45.93
CA ALA A 707 -2.15 -15.44 45.43
C ALA A 707 -2.07 -15.54 43.90
N ALA A 708 -3.15 -15.96 43.22
CA ALA A 708 -3.20 -16.07 41.77
C ALA A 708 -3.15 -14.69 41.09
N ARG A 709 -4.01 -13.75 41.50
CA ARG A 709 -4.00 -12.38 40.99
C ARG A 709 -2.68 -11.67 41.26
N THR A 710 -2.14 -11.80 42.48
CA THR A 710 -0.85 -11.19 42.82
C THR A 710 0.29 -11.77 41.96
N ALA A 711 0.35 -13.09 41.77
CA ALA A 711 1.35 -13.68 40.88
C ALA A 711 1.17 -13.18 39.43
N CYS A 712 -0.05 -13.10 38.92
CA CYS A 712 -0.32 -12.51 37.60
C CYS A 712 0.13 -11.04 37.50
N GLN A 713 0.03 -10.26 38.58
CA GLN A 713 0.41 -8.85 38.59
C GLN A 713 1.90 -8.61 38.86
N GLU A 714 2.61 -9.53 39.52
CA GLU A 714 3.96 -9.28 40.03
C GLU A 714 5.06 -10.15 39.41
N ASP A 715 4.74 -11.39 39.02
CA ASP A 715 5.72 -12.37 38.53
C ASP A 715 5.97 -12.16 37.02
N VAL A 716 7.21 -11.84 36.63
CA VAL A 716 7.58 -11.57 35.23
C VAL A 716 7.68 -12.82 34.35
N SER A 717 7.61 -14.01 34.93
CA SER A 717 7.60 -15.26 34.15
C SER A 717 6.27 -15.52 33.46
N ASP A 718 6.29 -16.29 32.37
CA ASP A 718 5.08 -16.68 31.64
C ASP A 718 5.06 -18.21 31.41
N PRO A 719 4.09 -18.96 31.98
CA PRO A 719 3.05 -18.49 32.89
C PRO A 719 3.60 -18.14 34.29
N PRO A 720 3.02 -17.15 35.00
CA PRO A 720 3.37 -16.81 36.36
C PRO A 720 2.92 -17.91 37.32
N LEU A 721 3.64 -18.06 38.44
CA LEU A 721 3.42 -19.15 39.38
C LEU A 721 2.82 -18.66 40.70
N ALA A 722 1.63 -19.15 41.05
CA ALA A 722 1.05 -19.00 42.38
C ALA A 722 1.20 -20.30 43.17
N ASN A 723 1.94 -20.25 44.28
CA ASN A 723 2.22 -21.44 45.11
C ASN A 723 2.83 -22.62 44.33
N GLY A 724 3.62 -22.33 43.29
CA GLY A 724 4.26 -23.34 42.44
C GLY A 724 3.38 -23.92 41.33
N ASN A 725 2.14 -23.43 41.17
CA ASN A 725 1.26 -23.81 40.07
C ASN A 725 1.09 -22.65 39.08
N PRO A 726 0.98 -22.90 37.76
CA PRO A 726 0.62 -21.89 36.78
C PRO A 726 -0.68 -21.18 37.13
N VAL A 727 -0.69 -19.85 36.97
CA VAL A 727 -1.91 -19.05 37.06
C VAL A 727 -2.57 -18.99 35.69
N HIS A 728 -3.89 -19.19 35.65
CA HIS A 728 -4.72 -19.04 34.45
C HIS A 728 -5.70 -17.88 34.63
N GLY A 729 -6.20 -17.33 33.52
CA GLY A 729 -7.08 -16.14 33.51
C GLY A 729 -6.31 -14.82 33.46
N TRP A 730 -7.01 -13.69 33.40
CA TRP A 730 -6.38 -12.38 33.13
C TRP A 730 -6.22 -11.49 34.38
N CYS A 731 -5.31 -10.53 34.35
CA CYS A 731 -5.18 -9.49 35.38
C CYS A 731 -4.86 -8.12 34.77
N TYR A 732 -5.00 -7.06 35.57
CA TYR A 732 -4.67 -5.71 35.18
C TYR A 732 -3.40 -5.25 35.89
N VAL A 733 -2.47 -4.68 35.13
CA VAL A 733 -1.24 -4.06 35.65
C VAL A 733 -1.31 -2.57 35.32
N ASP A 734 -1.02 -1.71 36.29
CA ASP A 734 -0.93 -0.25 36.11
C ASP A 734 0.19 0.33 36.97
N ALA A 735 1.36 0.54 36.36
CA ALA A 735 2.50 1.16 37.00
C ALA A 735 2.38 2.69 37.13
N THR A 736 1.37 3.29 36.50
CA THR A 736 1.06 4.72 36.66
C THR A 736 0.15 5.00 37.85
N ALA A 737 -0.47 3.97 38.44
CA ALA A 737 -1.25 4.07 39.67
C ALA A 737 -0.35 4.44 40.87
N SER A 738 -0.96 5.01 41.91
CA SER A 738 -0.26 5.39 43.15
C SER A 738 -0.96 4.80 44.38
N PRO A 739 -0.43 3.72 45.00
CA PRO A 739 0.78 2.98 44.59
C PRO A 739 0.59 2.21 43.28
N PRO A 740 1.68 1.83 42.57
CA PRO A 740 1.63 0.98 41.39
C PRO A 740 0.85 -0.31 41.65
N LEU A 741 0.01 -0.71 40.69
CA LEU A 741 -0.70 -1.99 40.71
C LEU A 741 0.09 -3.00 39.87
N GLY A 742 0.80 -3.90 40.53
CA GLY A 742 1.67 -4.88 39.88
C GLY A 742 3.09 -4.40 39.63
N ASN A 743 3.90 -5.29 39.07
CA ASN A 743 5.32 -5.06 38.80
C ASN A 743 5.51 -4.17 37.55
N PRO A 744 6.17 -3.01 37.67
CA PRO A 744 6.44 -2.10 36.54
C PRO A 744 7.20 -2.72 35.37
N GLU A 745 7.98 -3.78 35.60
CA GLU A 745 8.72 -4.48 34.54
C GLU A 745 7.79 -5.10 33.49
N LEU A 746 6.58 -5.52 33.88
CA LEU A 746 5.55 -6.07 32.99
C LEU A 746 4.99 -5.06 31.98
N VAL A 747 5.20 -3.78 32.22
CA VAL A 747 4.75 -2.66 31.37
C VAL A 747 5.92 -1.74 31.03
N SER A 748 7.15 -2.26 31.11
CA SER A 748 8.38 -1.50 30.86
C SER A 748 8.50 -1.03 29.40
N THR A 749 7.86 -1.75 28.47
CA THR A 749 7.80 -1.41 27.04
C THR A 749 6.72 -0.38 26.71
N CYS A 750 5.85 -0.02 27.66
CA CYS A 750 4.80 0.97 27.44
C CYS A 750 5.34 2.40 27.55
N PRO A 751 4.77 3.36 26.79
CA PRO A 751 5.03 4.79 26.99
C PRO A 751 4.83 5.22 28.45
N GLU A 752 5.62 6.18 28.94
CA GLU A 752 5.62 6.59 30.36
C GLU A 752 4.23 6.93 30.91
N ASN A 753 3.37 7.56 30.11
CA ASN A 753 2.00 7.93 30.48
C ASN A 753 0.96 6.81 30.29
N GLN A 754 1.37 5.63 29.81
CA GLN A 754 0.53 4.49 29.45
C GLN A 754 1.10 3.17 29.99
N LYS A 755 1.93 3.19 31.04
CA LYS A 755 2.50 1.97 31.68
C LYS A 755 1.45 1.12 32.39
N ARG A 756 0.57 0.51 31.61
CA ARG A 756 -0.59 -0.26 32.07
C ARG A 756 -1.08 -1.19 30.96
N ARG A 757 -1.56 -2.39 31.30
CA ARG A 757 -2.06 -3.37 30.32
C ARG A 757 -3.00 -4.40 30.95
N ILE A 758 -3.78 -5.09 30.12
CA ILE A 758 -4.40 -6.38 30.50
C ILE A 758 -3.41 -7.49 30.20
N ARG A 759 -3.05 -8.28 31.20
CA ARG A 759 -2.15 -9.43 31.07
C ARG A 759 -2.95 -10.72 31.09
N ILE A 760 -2.69 -11.60 30.13
CA ILE A 760 -3.30 -12.93 30.03
C ILE A 760 -2.14 -13.93 29.86
N PRO A 761 -1.78 -14.69 30.91
CA PRO A 761 -0.61 -15.55 30.92
C PRO A 761 -0.83 -16.93 30.30
N GLY A 762 0.28 -17.59 29.95
CA GLY A 762 0.36 -18.97 29.50
C GLY A 762 -0.05 -19.20 28.04
N SER A 763 -0.19 -20.47 27.64
CA SER A 763 -0.70 -20.91 26.32
C SER A 763 -2.13 -20.43 26.01
N ALA A 764 -2.81 -19.98 27.06
CA ALA A 764 -4.13 -19.35 27.06
C ALA A 764 -4.11 -17.83 26.85
N GLY A 765 -2.93 -17.23 26.64
CA GLY A 765 -2.73 -15.79 26.46
C GLY A 765 -3.36 -15.24 25.19
N LEU A 766 -3.06 -13.98 24.88
CA LEU A 766 -3.57 -13.30 23.67
C LEU A 766 -3.11 -13.97 22.35
N GLY A 767 -2.16 -14.91 22.42
CA GLY A 767 -1.72 -15.79 21.34
C GLY A 767 -2.45 -17.14 21.23
N SER A 768 -3.49 -17.40 22.02
CA SER A 768 -4.36 -18.59 21.93
C SER A 768 -5.41 -18.41 20.80
N PRO A 769 -6.06 -19.47 20.26
CA PRO A 769 -6.83 -19.43 19.00
C PRO A 769 -8.11 -18.59 18.95
N GLY A 770 -8.26 -17.57 19.80
CA GLY A 770 -9.39 -16.65 19.75
C GLY A 770 -9.03 -15.18 19.96
N ARG A 771 -9.84 -14.30 19.36
CA ARG A 771 -9.83 -12.87 19.59
C ARG A 771 -10.42 -12.54 20.94
N MET A 772 -9.75 -11.68 21.69
CA MET A 772 -10.20 -11.29 23.01
C MET A 772 -10.83 -9.91 22.99
N PHE A 773 -11.90 -9.74 23.76
CA PHE A 773 -12.67 -8.51 23.85
C PHE A 773 -12.87 -8.15 25.32
N LEU A 774 -12.36 -6.99 25.73
CA LEU A 774 -12.60 -6.42 27.06
C LEU A 774 -13.83 -5.52 27.01
N SER A 775 -14.77 -5.74 27.94
CA SER A 775 -15.85 -4.82 28.21
C SER A 775 -15.85 -4.41 29.67
N CYS A 776 -15.81 -3.11 29.94
CA CYS A 776 -15.93 -2.58 31.29
C CYS A 776 -17.26 -1.81 31.41
N SER A 777 -17.99 -2.00 32.50
CA SER A 777 -19.16 -1.17 32.79
C SER A 777 -18.73 0.28 33.00
N ALA A 778 -19.44 1.23 32.37
CA ALA A 778 -19.33 2.63 32.74
C ALA A 778 -19.98 2.82 34.12
N ASN A 779 -19.21 3.30 35.08
CA ASN A 779 -19.77 3.81 36.35
C ASN A 779 -20.38 5.19 36.14
#